data_AF-A0A8C5LQL3-F1
#
_entry.id   AF-A0A8C5LQL3-F1
#
_cell.length_a   1.000
_cell.length_b   1.000
_cell.length_c   1.000
_cell.angle_alpha   90.00
_cell.angle_beta   90.00
_cell.angle_gamma   90.00
#
_symmetry.space_group_name_H-M   'P 1'
#
loop_
_entity.id
_entity.type
_entity.pdbx_description
1 polymer ?
#
loop_
_entity_poly.entity_id
_entity_poly.type
_entity_poly.pdbx_seq_one_letter_code
_entity_poly.pdbx_strand_id
1 'polypeptide(L)'
;MASDPKKTKRLETPRVLIRLCDSFFYTSEKMIAPMVPAKKSVRVFYKLHPVTMYKIICDTGERFGLEMTELKWCPLKEDSRELVGNLFIHYRALDPWNEVLLAQYVEKLQSELQEFNITNVSIHEVKDQTTLSQPVISEIEYNVYKLKLNYENFQVQQTKLSTLEILPVEFQNIQMLLADLEESRTRIAIFSHNAVGKSFFLNLLLLLTSESHEDYGKQEKRKILLPEEIEGNPTVKVVKDEQFGDLPEAVRDLLSSVEDDEQDFKNLVQPLCNPLIFSNKENVQSEEQFSKLSDYFTDRKRIEIEPYLMPEKEFDESFLTTTKCVIKVKYGTTFQMKIEYFDEEQLQNQLFELVSLYQASEETESTYIFQEMKERAVTSLKAKLSILTEYDEERFKNQLESFKSPEDIKLYEDIKTFAGKTELHIGKGINATEDRLALRAILKDHTRQQPDNPMILRKQIAAVKSIVVYVPSKLLYGGKEILDMPGTDDSDPLAMSFIQDALDTVDVVLLISEYAFTIAGQEVKDTLKTSRFIKNWMQNSEKYKLMLLSYTEKTWQLGKNDLKKLQKLFEQENSKRQKEMSELSKLIHPDSLSQSMKDNTITSRVLPVLYTSIHAMQGNAHEIIEENEDYLKYAGIDQLITHLDAFIVQRNTSLIKEIEEKISALQNKQKNEVTEDQESKNGTSSQSTSFAQESSFLKKNEDLFSGVKKKLEHIITETVEKKMESIFVKFAQHAMKRWTQIGNRVNNPGIFNPQFYGKNPLFKDKLYILFDDLDKEMSPVFETLIRELQAALAEYKSQAIALFTSELDGKRVNSHTVGNSLEHALTWHFGKTRSSMNEHTCKLTFEKHLKDSLKRHLLEPAYKDGIEHTKRKMGRHIKNVLSAVRTSFLKDIISLCNERWPSNLARFMVRACNPLISNPKSQPQGCTFCGDIKCSVCFYIESSSTFKSSNKGTIYIIQDRLNCASKNVIYLITCKKCSAQYVGQTTQSIRRRFVYHLSTIKCKKDLALPKHYNTADHSLQDISLMVIEQVTNESSILQREQYWISELNTLKPSGLNCIN
;
A
#
# COMPACT_ATOMS: atom_id res chain seq x y z
N MET A 1 7.46 -20.70 -86.68
CA MET A 1 6.96 -21.35 -85.45
C MET A 1 7.76 -20.81 -84.29
N ALA A 2 7.09 -20.14 -83.37
CA ALA A 2 7.67 -19.38 -82.27
C ALA A 2 8.26 -20.32 -81.19
N SER A 3 9.48 -20.05 -80.75
CA SER A 3 10.04 -20.59 -79.51
C SER A 3 10.16 -19.45 -78.50
N ASP A 4 9.34 -19.56 -77.47
CA ASP A 4 9.06 -18.63 -76.39
C ASP A 4 10.32 -18.25 -75.55
N PRO A 5 10.63 -16.96 -75.34
CA PRO A 5 11.68 -16.51 -74.46
C PRO A 5 11.08 -16.04 -73.12
N LYS A 6 11.15 -16.88 -72.07
CA LYS A 6 11.18 -16.47 -70.63
C LYS A 6 11.10 -17.68 -69.70
N LYS A 7 12.26 -18.20 -69.31
CA LYS A 7 12.44 -18.81 -67.97
C LYS A 7 13.50 -17.99 -67.23
N THR A 8 13.09 -16.81 -66.80
CA THR A 8 13.78 -16.10 -65.71
C THR A 8 13.71 -17.00 -64.49
N LYS A 9 14.87 -17.50 -64.02
CA LYS A 9 15.03 -18.01 -62.65
C LYS A 9 14.50 -16.91 -61.74
N ARG A 10 13.36 -17.13 -61.06
CA ARG A 10 12.96 -16.31 -59.92
C ARG A 10 14.09 -16.42 -58.91
N LEU A 11 14.89 -15.36 -58.75
CA LEU A 11 15.73 -15.23 -57.56
C LEU A 11 14.76 -15.28 -56.37
N GLU A 12 14.91 -16.27 -55.49
CA GLU A 12 14.22 -16.25 -54.22
C GLU A 12 14.64 -14.98 -53.49
N THR A 13 13.68 -14.10 -53.22
CA THR A 13 13.88 -12.90 -52.41
C THR A 13 14.47 -13.30 -51.05
N PRO A 14 15.54 -12.66 -50.58
CA PRO A 14 16.18 -13.03 -49.32
C PRO A 14 15.18 -12.92 -48.17
N ARG A 15 15.12 -13.98 -47.35
CA ARG A 15 14.32 -14.01 -46.11
C ARG A 15 15.16 -13.45 -44.98
N VAL A 16 14.63 -12.49 -44.26
CA VAL A 16 15.26 -11.87 -43.09
C VAL A 16 14.46 -12.32 -41.87
N LEU A 17 15.14 -12.84 -40.86
CA LEU A 17 14.52 -13.32 -39.62
C LEU A 17 15.08 -12.51 -38.45
N ILE A 18 14.22 -11.79 -37.76
CA ILE A 18 14.58 -10.92 -36.64
C ILE A 18 14.00 -11.49 -35.34
N ARG A 19 14.83 -11.64 -34.31
CA ARG A 19 14.42 -12.00 -32.95
C ARG A 19 14.31 -10.75 -32.09
N LEU A 20 13.20 -10.63 -31.38
CA LEU A 20 12.89 -9.56 -30.42
C LEU A 20 12.73 -10.16 -29.02
N CYS A 21 13.50 -9.67 -28.06
CA CYS A 21 13.42 -10.10 -26.66
C CYS A 21 13.75 -8.97 -25.67
N ASP A 22 13.33 -9.15 -24.42
CA ASP A 22 13.81 -8.29 -23.33
C ASP A 22 15.30 -8.56 -23.14
N SER A 23 16.09 -7.49 -23.17
CA SER A 23 17.51 -7.55 -22.91
C SER A 23 17.77 -7.52 -21.41
N PHE A 24 18.70 -8.35 -20.96
CA PHE A 24 19.36 -8.08 -19.70
C PHE A 24 20.05 -6.72 -19.78
N PHE A 25 20.08 -6.01 -18.66
CA PHE A 25 20.74 -4.71 -18.53
C PHE A 25 21.51 -4.70 -17.22
N TYR A 26 22.48 -3.80 -17.10
CA TYR A 26 23.27 -3.68 -15.90
C TYR A 26 22.62 -2.72 -14.89
N THR A 27 22.63 -3.09 -13.62
CA THR A 27 22.30 -2.19 -12.51
C THR A 27 23.36 -1.09 -12.37
N SER A 28 23.13 -0.14 -11.45
CA SER A 28 24.13 0.88 -11.07
C SER A 28 25.48 0.27 -10.66
N GLU A 29 25.45 -0.91 -10.03
CA GLU A 29 26.64 -1.64 -9.56
C GLU A 29 27.26 -2.56 -10.62
N LYS A 30 26.91 -2.40 -11.89
CA LYS A 30 27.39 -3.25 -12.99
C LYS A 30 27.08 -4.74 -12.79
N MET A 31 25.96 -5.05 -12.13
CA MET A 31 25.42 -6.41 -12.04
C MET A 31 24.36 -6.62 -13.11
N ILE A 32 24.29 -7.78 -13.73
CA ILE A 32 23.22 -8.12 -14.65
C ILE A 32 21.89 -8.21 -13.87
N ALA A 33 20.93 -7.36 -14.21
CA ALA A 33 19.62 -7.34 -13.55
C ALA A 33 18.77 -8.54 -14.00
N PRO A 34 18.38 -9.46 -13.09
CA PRO A 34 17.65 -10.66 -13.44
C PRO A 34 16.14 -10.41 -13.59
N MET A 35 15.65 -9.19 -13.29
CA MET A 35 14.22 -8.85 -13.33
C MET A 35 13.94 -7.60 -14.18
N VAL A 36 12.81 -7.61 -14.90
CA VAL A 36 12.30 -6.47 -15.68
C VAL A 36 10.85 -6.13 -15.28
N PRO A 37 10.48 -4.84 -15.11
CA PRO A 37 9.11 -4.46 -14.78
C PRO A 37 8.16 -4.82 -15.92
N ALA A 38 6.99 -5.35 -15.60
CA ALA A 38 6.00 -5.77 -16.60
C ALA A 38 5.67 -4.65 -17.59
N LYS A 39 5.52 -3.40 -17.12
CA LYS A 39 5.22 -2.22 -17.96
C LYS A 39 6.34 -1.81 -18.93
N LYS A 40 7.58 -2.29 -18.73
CA LYS A 40 8.74 -1.99 -19.57
C LYS A 40 9.10 -3.13 -20.52
N SER A 41 8.44 -4.28 -20.39
CA SER A 41 8.77 -5.50 -21.14
C SER A 41 8.13 -5.52 -22.53
N VAL A 42 8.93 -5.89 -23.54
CA VAL A 42 8.46 -6.08 -24.91
C VAL A 42 7.54 -7.29 -25.04
N ARG A 43 7.74 -8.33 -24.21
CA ARG A 43 6.88 -9.53 -24.17
C ARG A 43 5.50 -9.19 -23.66
N VAL A 44 5.42 -8.42 -22.57
CA VAL A 44 4.15 -7.94 -22.00
C VAL A 44 3.46 -7.02 -22.99
N PHE A 45 4.19 -6.11 -23.63
CA PHE A 45 3.65 -5.22 -24.65
C PHE A 45 3.04 -5.99 -25.84
N TYR A 46 3.74 -7.00 -26.36
CA TYR A 46 3.22 -7.86 -27.42
C TYR A 46 1.92 -8.58 -27.00
N LYS A 47 1.87 -9.11 -25.77
CA LYS A 47 0.70 -9.84 -25.25
C LYS A 47 -0.51 -8.94 -25.02
N LEU A 48 -0.30 -7.74 -24.48
CA LEU A 48 -1.38 -6.81 -24.13
C LEU A 48 -1.78 -5.87 -25.28
N HIS A 49 -0.87 -5.58 -26.22
CA HIS A 49 -1.10 -4.69 -27.36
C HIS A 49 -0.65 -5.29 -28.70
N PRO A 50 -1.13 -6.49 -29.08
CA PRO A 50 -0.64 -7.20 -30.27
C PRO A 50 -0.84 -6.42 -31.58
N VAL A 51 -1.93 -5.64 -31.70
CA VAL A 51 -2.22 -4.85 -32.90
C VAL A 51 -1.24 -3.67 -33.04
N THR A 52 -0.99 -2.94 -31.95
CA THR A 52 -0.03 -1.83 -31.93
C THR A 52 1.37 -2.35 -32.24
N MET A 53 1.75 -3.47 -31.63
CA MET A 53 3.03 -4.13 -31.88
C MET A 53 3.20 -4.54 -33.35
N TYR A 54 2.19 -5.20 -33.93
CA TYR A 54 2.18 -5.57 -35.34
C TYR A 54 2.37 -4.35 -36.25
N LYS A 55 1.65 -3.26 -35.96
CA LYS A 55 1.74 -2.02 -36.72
C LYS A 55 3.14 -1.40 -36.66
N ILE A 56 3.72 -1.26 -35.47
CA ILE A 56 5.09 -0.73 -35.29
C ILE A 56 6.09 -1.53 -36.12
N ILE A 57 6.00 -2.87 -36.04
CA ILE A 57 6.91 -3.77 -36.75
C ILE A 57 6.74 -3.67 -38.27
N CYS A 58 5.51 -3.61 -38.77
CA CYS A 58 5.23 -3.41 -40.20
C CYS A 58 5.73 -2.05 -40.70
N ASP A 59 5.28 -0.97 -40.05
CA ASP A 59 5.60 0.41 -40.44
C ASP A 59 7.12 0.66 -40.39
N THR A 60 7.82 0.05 -39.43
CA THR A 60 9.29 0.08 -39.39
C THR A 60 9.86 -0.72 -40.57
N GLY A 61 9.44 -1.98 -40.77
CA GLY A 61 9.96 -2.83 -41.84
C GLY A 61 9.81 -2.22 -43.23
N GLU A 62 8.64 -1.66 -43.55
CA GLU A 62 8.36 -1.04 -44.85
C GLU A 62 9.32 0.11 -45.17
N ARG A 63 9.70 0.92 -44.17
CA ARG A 63 10.67 2.01 -44.34
C ARG A 63 12.06 1.53 -44.75
N PHE A 64 12.39 0.27 -44.47
CA PHE A 64 13.67 -0.34 -44.80
C PHE A 64 13.55 -1.39 -45.93
N GLY A 65 12.46 -1.37 -46.70
CA GLY A 65 12.27 -2.30 -47.82
C GLY A 65 12.01 -3.74 -47.38
N LEU A 66 11.46 -3.95 -46.19
CA LEU A 66 11.08 -5.26 -45.66
C LEU A 66 9.56 -5.44 -45.62
N GLU A 67 9.08 -6.49 -46.28
CA GLU A 67 7.67 -6.91 -46.24
C GLU A 67 7.51 -7.98 -45.15
N MET A 68 6.76 -7.68 -44.08
CA MET A 68 6.57 -8.65 -42.98
C MET A 68 5.64 -9.77 -43.42
N THR A 69 6.10 -11.02 -43.32
CA THR A 69 5.33 -12.20 -43.70
C THR A 69 4.67 -12.88 -42.50
N GLU A 70 5.35 -12.89 -41.34
CA GLU A 70 4.85 -13.58 -40.15
C GLU A 70 5.44 -12.96 -38.88
N LEU A 71 4.62 -12.85 -37.82
CA LEU A 71 5.05 -12.52 -36.47
C LEU A 71 4.72 -13.70 -35.55
N LYS A 72 5.74 -14.38 -35.02
CA LYS A 72 5.59 -15.67 -34.32
C LYS A 72 6.14 -15.61 -32.89
N TRP A 73 5.33 -16.03 -31.93
CA TRP A 73 5.76 -16.28 -30.54
C TRP A 73 6.31 -17.70 -30.41
N CYS A 74 7.51 -17.85 -29.86
CA CYS A 74 8.12 -19.13 -29.58
C CYS A 74 8.40 -19.25 -28.07
N PRO A 75 7.70 -20.15 -27.34
CA PRO A 75 7.94 -20.35 -25.91
C PRO A 75 9.31 -21.01 -25.64
N LEU A 76 9.90 -20.70 -24.49
CA LEU A 76 11.09 -21.40 -24.01
C LEU A 76 10.66 -22.82 -23.55
N LYS A 77 11.33 -23.86 -24.04
CA LYS A 77 10.98 -25.25 -23.70
C LYS A 77 11.42 -25.54 -22.26
N GLU A 78 10.47 -25.51 -21.32
CA GLU A 78 10.45 -26.16 -19.98
C GLU A 78 9.55 -25.41 -18.97
N ASP A 79 9.06 -24.20 -19.27
CA ASP A 79 8.29 -23.39 -18.31
C ASP A 79 6.78 -23.37 -18.62
N SER A 80 5.93 -23.50 -17.60
CA SER A 80 4.47 -23.49 -17.70
C SER A 80 3.86 -22.07 -17.78
N ARG A 81 4.71 -21.04 -17.84
CA ARG A 81 4.32 -19.63 -17.71
C ARG A 81 4.16 -18.92 -19.05
N GLU A 82 3.07 -18.17 -19.19
CA GLU A 82 2.63 -17.53 -20.43
C GLU A 82 3.64 -16.54 -21.05
N LEU A 83 4.47 -15.91 -20.22
CA LEU A 83 5.41 -14.84 -20.60
C LEU A 83 6.84 -15.32 -20.89
N VAL A 84 7.10 -16.63 -20.88
CA VAL A 84 8.44 -17.17 -21.09
C VAL A 84 8.60 -17.59 -22.56
N GLY A 85 9.26 -16.75 -23.36
CA GLY A 85 9.48 -16.99 -24.79
C GLY A 85 9.98 -15.76 -25.55
N ASN A 86 10.39 -15.97 -26.80
CA ASN A 86 10.91 -14.93 -27.69
C ASN A 86 9.92 -14.66 -28.84
N LEU A 87 9.99 -13.44 -29.38
CA LEU A 87 9.21 -13.04 -30.55
C LEU A 87 10.10 -13.08 -31.80
N PHE A 88 9.61 -13.66 -32.88
CA PHE A 88 10.31 -13.77 -34.15
C PHE A 88 9.51 -13.08 -35.26
N ILE A 89 10.18 -12.24 -36.02
CA ILE A 89 9.64 -11.47 -37.13
C ILE A 89 10.25 -12.02 -38.40
N HIS A 90 9.40 -12.52 -39.30
CA HIS A 90 9.81 -12.99 -40.62
C HIS A 90 9.52 -11.91 -41.63
N TYR A 91 10.55 -11.53 -42.38
CA TYR A 91 10.47 -10.56 -43.45
C TYR A 91 10.90 -11.17 -44.77
N ARG A 92 10.35 -10.62 -45.85
CA ARG A 92 10.88 -10.71 -47.20
C ARG A 92 11.56 -9.38 -47.54
N ALA A 93 12.83 -9.42 -47.90
CA ALA A 93 13.54 -8.21 -48.35
C ALA A 93 13.20 -7.92 -49.82
N LEU A 94 12.73 -6.70 -50.08
CA LEU A 94 12.43 -6.16 -51.40
C LEU A 94 13.68 -5.50 -52.04
N ASP A 95 14.57 -4.98 -51.19
CA ASP A 95 15.83 -4.33 -51.54
C ASP A 95 17.04 -5.09 -50.93
N PRO A 96 18.29 -4.78 -51.33
CA PRO A 96 19.49 -5.40 -50.74
C PRO A 96 19.60 -5.13 -49.23
N TRP A 97 19.43 -6.17 -48.41
CA TRP A 97 19.57 -6.12 -46.95
C TRP A 97 21.03 -6.29 -46.52
N ASN A 98 21.51 -5.47 -45.58
CA ASN A 98 22.89 -5.49 -45.09
C ASN A 98 23.00 -5.01 -43.62
N GLU A 99 24.17 -5.14 -43.03
CA GLU A 99 24.42 -4.79 -41.61
C GLU A 99 24.16 -3.30 -41.30
N VAL A 100 24.40 -2.38 -42.25
CA VAL A 100 24.15 -0.95 -42.05
C VAL A 100 22.64 -0.68 -41.94
N LEU A 101 21.85 -1.30 -42.81
CA LEU A 101 20.38 -1.20 -42.77
C LEU A 101 19.81 -1.88 -41.53
N LEU A 102 20.37 -3.02 -41.10
CA LEU A 102 19.99 -3.67 -39.86
C LEU A 102 20.22 -2.75 -38.65
N ALA A 103 21.38 -2.10 -38.55
CA ALA A 103 21.67 -1.18 -37.45
C ALA A 103 20.67 -0.01 -37.39
N GLN A 104 20.35 0.59 -38.56
CA GLN A 104 19.34 1.66 -38.65
C GLN A 104 17.93 1.17 -38.32
N TYR A 105 17.57 -0.03 -38.76
CA TYR A 105 16.30 -0.67 -38.40
C TYR A 105 16.18 -0.90 -36.90
N VAL A 106 17.24 -1.41 -36.26
CA VAL A 106 17.27 -1.67 -34.82
C VAL A 106 17.08 -0.38 -34.03
N GLU A 107 17.85 0.67 -34.34
CA GLU A 107 17.73 1.98 -33.69
C GLU A 107 16.31 2.55 -33.84
N LYS A 108 15.75 2.45 -35.05
CA LYS A 108 14.42 2.94 -35.34
C LYS A 108 13.34 2.19 -34.57
N LEU A 109 13.38 0.85 -34.56
CA LEU A 109 12.42 0.02 -33.86
C LEU A 109 12.50 0.23 -32.35
N GLN A 110 13.73 0.32 -31.80
CA GLN A 110 13.92 0.65 -30.38
C GLN A 110 13.34 2.02 -30.03
N SER A 111 13.55 3.03 -30.86
CA SER A 111 12.97 4.37 -30.65
C SER A 111 11.43 4.34 -30.67
N GLU A 112 10.80 3.59 -31.57
CA GLU A 112 9.33 3.49 -31.62
C GLU A 112 8.77 2.73 -30.41
N LEU A 113 9.47 1.70 -29.93
CA LEU A 113 9.09 0.99 -28.70
C LEU A 113 9.25 1.85 -27.44
N GLN A 114 10.27 2.71 -27.39
CA GLN A 114 10.51 3.62 -26.27
C GLN A 114 9.39 4.64 -26.06
N GLU A 115 8.66 5.04 -27.13
CA GLU A 115 7.48 5.90 -27.01
C GLU A 115 6.37 5.28 -26.15
N PHE A 116 6.34 3.95 -26.06
CA PHE A 116 5.42 3.18 -25.22
C PHE A 116 6.04 2.78 -23.87
N ASN A 117 7.13 3.42 -23.47
CA ASN A 117 7.88 3.11 -22.26
C ASN A 117 8.45 1.67 -22.23
N ILE A 118 8.63 1.05 -23.39
CA ILE A 118 9.30 -0.24 -23.55
C ILE A 118 10.80 0.02 -23.73
N THR A 119 11.61 -0.55 -22.85
CA THR A 119 13.05 -0.25 -22.76
C THR A 119 13.84 -1.53 -22.62
N ASN A 120 15.15 -1.50 -22.94
CA ASN A 120 16.04 -2.65 -22.84
C ASN A 120 15.53 -3.82 -23.72
N VAL A 121 15.44 -3.57 -25.03
CA VAL A 121 14.99 -4.55 -26.03
C VAL A 121 16.16 -4.97 -26.91
N SER A 122 16.44 -6.26 -26.94
CA SER A 122 17.41 -6.88 -27.84
C SER A 122 16.74 -7.22 -29.17
N ILE A 123 17.37 -6.79 -30.27
CA ILE A 123 16.89 -6.98 -31.64
C ILE A 123 18.05 -7.52 -32.46
N HIS A 124 17.93 -8.76 -32.95
CA HIS A 124 19.01 -9.42 -33.68
C HIS A 124 18.48 -10.12 -34.92
N GLU A 125 19.20 -10.01 -36.04
CA GLU A 125 19.01 -10.90 -37.17
C GLU A 125 19.58 -12.28 -36.82
N VAL A 126 18.78 -13.34 -37.01
CA VAL A 126 19.11 -14.70 -36.60
C VAL A 126 18.88 -15.68 -37.75
N LYS A 127 19.60 -16.80 -37.73
CA LYS A 127 19.50 -17.84 -38.78
C LYS A 127 18.37 -18.84 -38.52
N ASP A 128 17.95 -18.97 -37.26
CA ASP A 128 16.96 -19.94 -36.81
C ASP A 128 16.09 -19.38 -35.65
N GLN A 129 15.15 -20.19 -35.17
CA GLN A 129 14.23 -19.83 -34.08
C GLN A 129 14.75 -20.27 -32.71
N THR A 130 16.06 -20.20 -32.47
CA THR A 130 16.66 -20.46 -31.16
C THR A 130 16.19 -19.41 -30.14
N THR A 131 15.61 -19.88 -29.04
CA THR A 131 15.11 -19.04 -27.95
C THR A 131 16.25 -18.73 -26.99
N LEU A 132 16.23 -17.54 -26.36
CA LEU A 132 17.23 -17.12 -25.39
C LEU A 132 16.61 -16.94 -24.01
N SER A 133 17.44 -17.11 -22.99
CA SER A 133 17.13 -16.70 -21.62
C SER A 133 16.84 -15.20 -21.55
N GLN A 134 15.93 -14.80 -20.67
CA GLN A 134 15.45 -13.43 -20.54
C GLN A 134 15.20 -13.09 -19.06
N PRO A 135 15.19 -11.79 -18.70
CA PRO A 135 14.88 -11.37 -17.34
C PRO A 135 13.50 -11.87 -16.87
N VAL A 136 13.37 -12.18 -15.58
CA VAL A 136 12.11 -12.56 -14.93
C VAL A 136 11.15 -11.37 -14.87
N ILE A 137 9.87 -11.62 -15.16
CA ILE A 137 8.79 -10.66 -14.96
C ILE A 137 7.95 -11.14 -13.79
N SER A 138 7.68 -10.26 -12.83
CA SER A 138 6.82 -10.62 -11.71
C SER A 138 5.39 -10.87 -12.17
N GLU A 139 4.84 -12.04 -11.86
CA GLU A 139 3.52 -12.43 -12.36
C GLU A 139 2.40 -11.60 -11.73
N ILE A 140 2.53 -11.23 -10.45
CA ILE A 140 1.59 -10.32 -9.79
C ILE A 140 1.65 -8.93 -10.42
N GLU A 141 2.84 -8.43 -10.77
CA GLU A 141 2.99 -7.13 -11.44
C GLU A 141 2.33 -7.14 -12.82
N TYR A 142 2.54 -8.22 -13.59
CA TYR A 142 1.88 -8.41 -14.88
C TYR A 142 0.35 -8.41 -14.74
N ASN A 143 -0.19 -9.15 -13.76
CA ASN A 143 -1.63 -9.20 -13.53
C ASN A 143 -2.19 -7.82 -13.16
N VAL A 144 -1.56 -7.10 -12.22
CA VAL A 144 -1.97 -5.73 -11.86
C VAL A 144 -1.91 -4.81 -13.07
N TYR A 145 -0.83 -4.85 -13.85
CA TYR A 145 -0.67 -4.02 -15.05
C TYR A 145 -1.72 -4.34 -16.12
N LYS A 146 -1.97 -5.63 -16.40
CA LYS A 146 -3.00 -6.11 -17.34
C LYS A 146 -4.39 -5.59 -16.94
N LEU A 147 -4.76 -5.70 -15.66
CA LEU A 147 -6.06 -5.24 -15.19
C LEU A 147 -6.21 -3.72 -15.29
N LYS A 148 -5.16 -2.96 -14.91
CA LYS A 148 -5.13 -1.50 -15.07
C LYS A 148 -5.28 -1.07 -16.52
N LEU A 149 -4.53 -1.70 -17.42
CA LEU A 149 -4.58 -1.39 -18.84
C LEU A 149 -5.96 -1.70 -19.43
N ASN A 150 -6.56 -2.83 -19.07
CA ASN A 150 -7.92 -3.19 -19.49
C ASN A 150 -8.95 -2.18 -18.98
N TYR A 151 -8.78 -1.72 -17.74
CA TYR A 151 -9.61 -0.69 -17.14
C TYR A 151 -9.47 0.67 -17.87
N GLU A 152 -8.24 1.13 -18.10
CA GLU A 152 -7.93 2.40 -18.79
C GLU A 152 -8.40 2.40 -20.25
N ASN A 153 -8.16 1.31 -20.99
CA ASN A 153 -8.63 1.17 -22.36
C ASN A 153 -10.15 1.29 -22.45
N PHE A 154 -10.86 0.66 -21.51
CA PHE A 154 -12.31 0.73 -21.43
C PHE A 154 -12.79 2.15 -21.06
N GLN A 155 -12.08 2.85 -20.17
CA GLN A 155 -12.37 4.25 -19.80
C GLN A 155 -12.25 5.19 -21.00
N VAL A 156 -11.21 5.01 -21.83
CA VAL A 156 -10.98 5.80 -23.06
C VAL A 156 -12.05 5.51 -24.13
N GLN A 157 -12.45 4.24 -24.30
CA GLN A 157 -13.51 3.88 -25.24
C GLN A 157 -14.84 4.51 -24.84
N GLN A 158 -15.16 4.55 -23.55
CA GLN A 158 -16.40 5.14 -23.07
C GLN A 158 -16.41 6.66 -23.20
N THR A 159 -15.31 7.35 -22.86
CA THR A 159 -15.20 8.81 -23.04
C THR A 159 -15.30 9.24 -24.51
N LYS A 160 -15.02 8.34 -25.46
CA LYS A 160 -15.26 8.58 -26.90
C LYS A 160 -16.72 8.35 -27.34
N LEU A 161 -17.49 7.49 -26.65
CA LEU A 161 -18.89 7.21 -26.95
C LEU A 161 -19.88 8.10 -26.18
N SER A 162 -19.54 8.57 -24.98
CA SER A 162 -20.43 9.39 -24.16
C SER A 162 -20.21 10.88 -24.41
N THR A 163 -21.29 11.62 -24.72
CA THR A 163 -21.32 13.10 -24.62
C THR A 163 -21.32 13.61 -23.16
N LEU A 164 -21.20 12.70 -22.19
CA LEU A 164 -21.15 12.95 -20.76
C LEU A 164 -19.73 12.63 -20.24
N GLU A 165 -19.12 13.60 -19.56
CA GLU A 165 -17.75 13.54 -19.02
C GLU A 165 -17.60 12.66 -17.75
N ILE A 166 -18.51 11.72 -17.46
CA ILE A 166 -18.44 10.87 -16.25
C ILE A 166 -18.47 9.38 -16.58
N LEU A 167 -17.54 8.66 -15.96
CA LEU A 167 -17.52 7.20 -15.92
C LEU A 167 -18.61 6.63 -15.00
N PRO A 168 -19.36 5.59 -15.43
CA PRO A 168 -20.33 4.86 -14.62
C PRO A 168 -19.78 4.29 -13.32
N VAL A 169 -20.71 3.97 -12.45
CA VAL A 169 -20.55 3.36 -11.12
C VAL A 169 -19.64 2.13 -11.12
N GLU A 170 -19.80 1.26 -12.12
CA GLU A 170 -19.04 0.02 -12.20
C GLU A 170 -17.54 0.26 -12.43
N PHE A 171 -17.17 1.38 -13.06
CA PHE A 171 -15.76 1.78 -13.19
C PHE A 171 -15.13 2.16 -11.86
N GLN A 172 -15.86 2.82 -10.97
CA GLN A 172 -15.33 3.15 -9.66
C GLN A 172 -15.19 1.90 -8.80
N ASN A 173 -16.10 0.94 -8.91
CA ASN A 173 -15.98 -0.35 -8.24
C ASN A 173 -14.69 -1.08 -8.68
N ILE A 174 -14.42 -1.13 -10.00
CA ILE A 174 -13.18 -1.72 -10.52
C ILE A 174 -11.95 -0.94 -10.05
N GLN A 175 -11.98 0.40 -10.10
CA GLN A 175 -10.88 1.24 -9.60
C GLN A 175 -10.57 0.99 -8.13
N MET A 176 -11.61 0.78 -7.31
CA MET A 176 -11.46 0.44 -5.90
C MET A 176 -10.86 -0.95 -5.72
N LEU A 177 -11.39 -1.97 -6.41
CA LEU A 177 -10.83 -3.33 -6.34
C LEU A 177 -9.38 -3.40 -6.82
N LEU A 178 -9.03 -2.59 -7.83
CA LEU A 178 -7.65 -2.41 -8.27
C LEU A 178 -6.80 -1.78 -7.16
N ALA A 179 -7.28 -0.73 -6.50
CA ALA A 179 -6.56 -0.13 -5.37
C ALA A 179 -6.35 -1.12 -4.23
N ASP A 180 -7.34 -1.97 -3.92
CA ASP A 180 -7.19 -3.02 -2.90
C ASP A 180 -6.14 -4.06 -3.27
N LEU A 181 -6.07 -4.42 -4.56
CA LEU A 181 -5.07 -5.35 -5.08
C LEU A 181 -3.66 -4.74 -5.00
N GLU A 182 -3.53 -3.42 -5.08
CA GLU A 182 -2.26 -2.72 -4.88
C GLU A 182 -1.91 -2.54 -3.40
N GLU A 183 -2.92 -2.36 -2.54
CA GLU A 183 -2.76 -2.22 -1.09
C GLU A 183 -2.66 -3.57 -0.36
N SER A 184 -2.98 -4.70 -1.00
CA SER A 184 -2.93 -6.06 -0.41
C SER A 184 -1.49 -6.53 -0.18
N ARG A 185 -0.84 -5.93 0.82
CA ARG A 185 0.57 -6.21 1.09
C ARG A 185 0.77 -7.67 1.52
N THR A 186 1.79 -8.31 0.95
CA THR A 186 2.27 -9.62 1.41
C THR A 186 3.47 -9.40 2.31
N ARG A 187 3.33 -9.74 3.60
CA ARG A 187 4.37 -9.56 4.61
C ARG A 187 5.25 -10.80 4.70
N ILE A 188 6.56 -10.59 4.56
CA ILE A 188 7.57 -11.63 4.48
C ILE A 188 8.57 -11.42 5.62
N ALA A 189 8.60 -12.32 6.61
CA ALA A 189 9.61 -12.30 7.66
C ALA A 189 10.87 -13.04 7.22
N ILE A 190 12.04 -12.40 7.38
CA ILE A 190 13.33 -13.06 7.26
C ILE A 190 13.83 -13.37 8.66
N PHE A 191 13.98 -14.66 8.96
CA PHE A 191 14.25 -15.16 10.30
C PHE A 191 15.41 -16.16 10.31
N SER A 192 16.29 -16.06 11.30
CA SER A 192 17.50 -16.88 11.42
C SER A 192 17.98 -16.86 12.85
N HIS A 193 18.74 -17.88 13.23
CA HIS A 193 19.39 -17.95 14.53
C HIS A 193 20.53 -16.91 14.61
N ASN A 194 20.59 -16.16 15.73
CA ASN A 194 21.62 -15.15 16.01
C ASN A 194 21.84 -14.11 14.91
N ALA A 195 20.78 -13.82 14.14
CA ALA A 195 20.77 -12.86 13.04
C ALA A 195 21.71 -13.17 11.86
N VAL A 196 22.36 -14.32 11.89
CA VAL A 196 23.45 -14.66 10.98
C VAL A 196 22.98 -14.67 9.54
N GLY A 197 23.71 -13.97 8.67
CA GLY A 197 23.56 -14.02 7.22
C GLY A 197 22.29 -13.36 6.66
N LYS A 198 21.32 -12.92 7.47
CA LYS A 198 20.05 -12.35 6.97
C LYS A 198 20.23 -11.04 6.23
N SER A 199 20.85 -10.06 6.90
CA SER A 199 21.02 -8.74 6.31
C SER A 199 21.94 -8.82 5.10
N PHE A 200 22.99 -9.66 5.17
CA PHE A 200 23.82 -9.99 4.02
C PHE A 200 23.02 -10.59 2.85
N PHE A 201 22.25 -11.63 3.10
CA PHE A 201 21.38 -12.28 2.11
C PHE A 201 20.41 -11.29 1.46
N LEU A 202 19.69 -10.51 2.27
CA LEU A 202 18.75 -9.52 1.77
C LEU A 202 19.46 -8.38 1.03
N ASN A 203 20.65 -7.95 1.45
CA ASN A 203 21.45 -6.96 0.71
C ASN A 203 21.83 -7.45 -0.68
N LEU A 204 22.26 -8.70 -0.82
CA LEU A 204 22.59 -9.25 -2.14
C LEU A 204 21.35 -9.36 -3.02
N LEU A 205 20.20 -9.76 -2.47
CA LEU A 205 18.94 -9.78 -3.24
C LEU A 205 18.49 -8.38 -3.68
N LEU A 206 18.60 -7.37 -2.80
CA LEU A 206 18.28 -5.99 -3.14
C LEU A 206 19.23 -5.45 -4.22
N LEU A 207 20.53 -5.77 -4.11
CA LEU A 207 21.55 -5.42 -5.09
C LEU A 207 21.24 -5.99 -6.48
N LEU A 208 20.92 -7.30 -6.56
CA LEU A 208 20.57 -7.99 -7.81
C LEU A 208 19.39 -7.34 -8.53
N THR A 209 18.45 -6.77 -7.78
CA THR A 209 17.17 -6.27 -8.31
C THR A 209 17.05 -4.74 -8.28
N SER A 210 18.16 -4.05 -8.02
CA SER A 210 18.23 -2.59 -7.95
C SER A 210 18.08 -1.94 -9.34
N GLU A 211 17.56 -0.71 -9.38
CA GLU A 211 17.40 0.04 -10.63
C GLU A 211 18.74 0.62 -11.14
N SER A 212 18.84 0.81 -12.46
CA SER A 212 19.99 1.45 -13.10
C SER A 212 19.98 2.97 -12.86
N HIS A 213 21.14 3.63 -12.99
CA HIS A 213 21.23 5.09 -12.92
C HIS A 213 20.34 5.79 -13.96
N GLU A 214 20.25 5.23 -15.18
CA GLU A 214 19.41 5.78 -16.24
C GLU A 214 17.92 5.63 -15.94
N ASP A 215 17.50 4.53 -15.30
CA ASP A 215 16.11 4.34 -14.89
C ASP A 215 15.71 5.30 -13.77
N TYR A 216 16.64 5.57 -12.84
CA TYR A 216 16.46 6.52 -11.76
C TYR A 216 16.41 7.97 -12.28
N GLY A 217 17.30 8.33 -13.22
CA GLY A 217 17.33 9.66 -13.85
C GLY A 217 16.17 9.91 -14.83
N LYS A 218 15.69 8.91 -15.57
CA LYS A 218 14.47 9.06 -16.42
C LYS A 218 13.19 9.24 -15.59
N GLN A 219 13.20 8.87 -14.32
CA GLN A 219 12.13 9.20 -13.37
C GLN A 219 12.09 10.68 -12.99
N GLU A 220 13.06 11.52 -13.39
CA GLU A 220 13.01 13.00 -13.24
C GLU A 220 11.73 13.63 -13.82
N LYS A 221 11.05 12.96 -14.76
CA LYS A 221 9.76 13.43 -15.31
C LYS A 221 8.55 13.16 -14.39
N ARG A 222 8.69 12.33 -13.35
CA ARG A 222 7.78 12.23 -12.21
C ARG A 222 8.44 12.90 -11.01
N LYS A 223 8.24 14.21 -10.90
CA LYS A 223 8.70 15.00 -9.75
C LYS A 223 8.03 14.46 -8.49
N ILE A 224 8.78 13.82 -7.59
CA ILE A 224 8.27 13.52 -6.24
C ILE A 224 7.88 14.85 -5.62
N LEU A 225 6.62 14.95 -5.20
CA LEU A 225 6.10 16.15 -4.59
C LEU A 225 6.57 16.20 -3.15
N LEU A 226 7.69 16.87 -2.89
CA LEU A 226 8.16 17.06 -1.51
C LEU A 226 7.10 17.85 -0.73
N PRO A 227 6.90 17.55 0.58
CA PRO A 227 5.89 18.24 1.39
C PRO A 227 5.98 19.77 1.35
N GLU A 228 7.18 20.32 1.18
CA GLU A 228 7.46 21.76 1.10
C GLU A 228 6.94 22.41 -0.20
N GLU A 229 6.81 21.63 -1.28
CA GLU A 229 6.41 22.11 -2.61
C GLU A 229 4.89 22.22 -2.79
N ILE A 230 4.10 21.70 -1.85
CA ILE A 230 2.64 21.77 -1.90
C ILE A 230 2.20 23.23 -1.68
N GLU A 231 1.48 23.83 -2.62
CA GLU A 231 0.99 25.20 -2.45
C GLU A 231 -0.10 25.31 -1.38
N GLY A 232 -0.05 26.37 -0.56
CA GLY A 232 -1.02 26.61 0.52
C GLY A 232 -0.79 25.78 1.78
N ASN A 233 -1.82 25.69 2.61
CA ASN A 233 -1.83 24.98 3.90
C ASN A 233 -3.05 24.03 3.93
N PRO A 234 -3.02 22.91 3.17
CA PRO A 234 -4.10 21.94 3.19
C PRO A 234 -4.15 21.22 4.54
N THR A 235 -5.34 20.76 4.94
CA THR A 235 -5.45 19.85 6.08
C THR A 235 -5.04 18.44 5.66
N VAL A 236 -4.65 17.60 6.63
CA VAL A 236 -4.31 16.19 6.39
C VAL A 236 -5.42 15.46 5.61
N LYS A 237 -6.69 15.77 5.88
CA LYS A 237 -7.86 15.26 5.17
C LYS A 237 -7.82 15.56 3.67
N VAL A 238 -7.56 16.81 3.30
CA VAL A 238 -7.46 17.22 1.89
C VAL A 238 -6.34 16.44 1.20
N VAL A 239 -5.20 16.28 1.88
CA VAL A 239 -4.06 15.51 1.36
C VAL A 239 -4.38 14.02 1.20
N LYS A 240 -5.21 13.45 2.09
CA LYS A 240 -5.69 12.06 1.96
C LYS A 240 -6.72 11.90 0.82
N ASP A 241 -7.62 12.86 0.66
CA ASP A 241 -8.78 12.78 -0.25
C ASP A 241 -8.47 13.12 -1.72
N GLU A 242 -7.54 14.05 -1.98
CA GLU A 242 -7.22 14.53 -3.34
C GLU A 242 -6.24 13.60 -4.10
N GLN A 243 -5.92 12.42 -3.57
CA GLN A 243 -5.04 11.42 -4.18
C GLN A 243 -3.71 12.02 -4.68
N PHE A 244 -2.93 12.58 -3.76
CA PHE A 244 -1.55 13.00 -4.02
C PHE A 244 -0.64 11.77 -4.24
N GLY A 245 -0.75 11.14 -5.41
CA GLY A 245 -0.06 9.90 -5.77
C GLY A 245 1.46 10.02 -5.82
N ASP A 246 1.96 11.25 -6.00
CA ASP A 246 3.40 11.56 -6.12
C ASP A 246 4.05 11.97 -4.78
N LEU A 247 3.33 11.92 -3.66
CA LEU A 247 3.91 12.11 -2.32
C LEU A 247 4.88 10.97 -1.96
N PRO A 248 5.98 11.27 -1.25
CA PRO A 248 6.89 10.26 -0.73
C PRO A 248 6.14 9.17 0.05
N GLU A 249 6.48 7.90 -0.20
CA GLU A 249 5.86 6.74 0.47
C GLU A 249 5.95 6.85 1.99
N ALA A 250 7.07 7.33 2.53
CA ALA A 250 7.26 7.54 3.96
C ALA A 250 6.25 8.54 4.56
N VAL A 251 5.93 9.60 3.81
CA VAL A 251 4.92 10.60 4.20
C VAL A 251 3.52 9.99 4.12
N ARG A 252 3.20 9.27 3.04
CA ARG A 252 1.90 8.60 2.88
C ARG A 252 1.63 7.57 3.99
N ASP A 253 2.66 6.83 4.38
CA ASP A 253 2.60 5.89 5.51
C ASP A 253 2.43 6.64 6.84
N LEU A 254 3.12 7.78 7.08
CA LEU A 254 2.89 8.61 8.27
C LEU A 254 1.45 9.11 8.35
N LEU A 255 0.92 9.67 7.24
CA LEU A 255 -0.45 10.17 7.19
C LEU A 255 -1.49 9.08 7.46
N SER A 256 -1.19 7.83 7.11
CA SER A 256 -2.10 6.71 7.37
C SER A 256 -2.34 6.45 8.86
N SER A 257 -1.43 6.89 9.74
CA SER A 257 -1.54 6.76 11.20
C SER A 257 -2.04 8.01 11.93
N VAL A 258 -2.28 9.11 11.22
CA VAL A 258 -2.79 10.36 11.83
C VAL A 258 -4.29 10.22 12.11
N GLU A 259 -4.69 10.47 13.36
CA GLU A 259 -6.09 10.42 13.82
C GLU A 259 -6.81 11.78 13.66
N ASP A 260 -6.11 12.91 13.82
CA ASP A 260 -6.67 14.25 13.61
C ASP A 260 -6.42 14.75 12.19
N ASP A 261 -7.39 14.50 11.31
CA ASP A 261 -7.28 14.83 9.89
C ASP A 261 -7.55 16.31 9.57
N GLU A 262 -8.00 17.10 10.54
CA GLU A 262 -8.23 18.54 10.36
C GLU A 262 -6.97 19.38 10.67
N GLN A 263 -5.90 18.75 11.17
CA GLN A 263 -4.60 19.38 11.38
C GLN A 263 -3.99 19.88 10.06
N ASP A 264 -3.25 21.00 10.15
CA ASP A 264 -2.42 21.53 9.07
C ASP A 264 -1.32 20.53 8.66
N PHE A 265 -1.33 20.11 7.39
CA PHE A 265 -0.40 19.11 6.86
C PHE A 265 1.06 19.55 6.95
N LYS A 266 1.35 20.82 6.63
CA LYS A 266 2.73 21.33 6.60
C LYS A 266 3.33 21.39 7.99
N ASN A 267 2.57 21.92 8.94
CA ASN A 267 2.99 21.99 10.34
C ASN A 267 3.23 20.61 10.95
N LEU A 268 2.47 19.59 10.49
CA LEU A 268 2.66 18.21 10.94
C LEU A 268 3.91 17.56 10.33
N VAL A 269 4.10 17.67 9.02
CA VAL A 269 5.07 16.85 8.27
C VAL A 269 6.42 17.53 8.12
N GLN A 270 6.46 18.84 7.88
CA GLN A 270 7.70 19.55 7.58
C GLN A 270 8.77 19.44 8.69
N PRO A 271 8.44 19.57 10.00
CA PRO A 271 9.43 19.44 11.06
C PRO A 271 10.03 18.03 11.20
N LEU A 272 9.40 17.02 10.60
CA LEU A 272 9.83 15.62 10.66
C LEU A 272 10.72 15.26 9.46
N CYS A 273 10.70 16.05 8.39
CA CYS A 273 11.40 15.77 7.15
C CYS A 273 12.85 16.27 7.19
N ASN A 274 13.77 15.35 6.96
CA ASN A 274 15.20 15.56 6.79
C ASN A 274 15.60 15.14 5.37
N PRO A 275 16.26 15.99 4.58
CA PRO A 275 16.80 15.56 3.30
C PRO A 275 17.94 14.55 3.50
N LEU A 276 18.05 13.55 2.62
CA LEU A 276 19.27 12.75 2.53
C LEU A 276 20.38 13.62 1.95
N ILE A 277 21.44 13.84 2.73
CA ILE A 277 22.61 14.63 2.32
C ILE A 277 23.83 13.73 2.39
N PHE A 278 24.49 13.55 1.25
CA PHE A 278 25.77 12.86 1.17
C PHE A 278 26.91 13.88 0.96
N SER A 279 27.80 14.02 1.95
CA SER A 279 28.87 15.03 1.93
C SER A 279 30.25 14.46 1.56
N ASN A 280 30.44 13.14 1.61
CA ASN A 280 31.77 12.53 1.58
C ASN A 280 32.11 11.89 0.23
N LYS A 281 32.51 12.71 -0.75
CA LYS A 281 32.76 12.29 -2.15
C LYS A 281 33.87 11.23 -2.31
N GLU A 282 34.81 11.13 -1.36
CA GLU A 282 35.88 10.10 -1.37
C GLU A 282 35.33 8.68 -1.22
N ASN A 283 34.22 8.48 -0.49
CA ASN A 283 33.59 7.17 -0.34
C ASN A 283 32.86 6.70 -1.60
N VAL A 284 32.47 7.59 -2.51
CA VAL A 284 31.91 7.20 -3.83
C VAL A 284 32.96 6.47 -4.67
N GLN A 285 34.24 6.85 -4.54
CA GLN A 285 35.35 6.19 -5.24
C GLN A 285 35.67 4.80 -4.66
N SER A 286 35.25 4.53 -3.41
CA SER A 286 35.46 3.23 -2.74
C SER A 286 34.54 2.09 -3.21
N GLU A 287 33.61 2.36 -4.14
CA GLU A 287 32.71 1.35 -4.75
C GLU A 287 33.42 0.33 -5.68
N GLU A 288 34.73 0.46 -5.88
CA GLU A 288 35.59 -0.57 -6.50
C GLU A 288 35.66 -1.91 -5.71
N GLN A 289 34.91 -2.06 -4.63
CA GLN A 289 34.78 -3.35 -3.94
C GLN A 289 33.87 -4.33 -4.69
N PHE A 290 32.78 -3.86 -5.32
CA PHE A 290 31.87 -4.74 -6.08
C PHE A 290 32.51 -5.26 -7.36
N SER A 291 33.50 -4.56 -7.93
CA SER A 291 34.24 -5.07 -9.09
C SER A 291 35.08 -6.32 -8.77
N LYS A 292 35.28 -6.65 -7.49
CA LYS A 292 35.95 -7.88 -7.07
C LYS A 292 35.00 -9.09 -7.05
N LEU A 293 33.67 -8.89 -7.16
CA LEU A 293 32.67 -9.97 -7.18
C LEU A 293 32.93 -10.96 -8.31
N SER A 294 33.25 -10.47 -9.51
CA SER A 294 33.55 -11.32 -10.67
C SER A 294 34.65 -12.35 -10.37
N ASP A 295 35.62 -11.97 -9.52
CA ASP A 295 36.73 -12.83 -9.19
C ASP A 295 36.30 -14.03 -8.32
N TYR A 296 35.18 -13.98 -7.59
CA TYR A 296 34.73 -15.10 -6.73
C TYR A 296 34.59 -16.41 -7.51
N PHE A 297 34.02 -16.31 -8.70
CA PHE A 297 33.69 -17.45 -9.54
C PHE A 297 34.92 -17.95 -10.33
N THR A 298 35.93 -17.11 -10.51
CA THR A 298 37.14 -17.46 -11.27
C THR A 298 38.33 -17.77 -10.36
N ASP A 299 38.78 -16.80 -9.56
CA ASP A 299 40.13 -16.77 -8.98
C ASP A 299 40.17 -16.50 -7.46
N ARG A 300 39.25 -15.69 -6.92
CA ARG A 300 39.17 -15.31 -5.49
C ARG A 300 38.30 -16.26 -4.70
N LYS A 301 38.86 -16.79 -3.61
CA LYS A 301 38.21 -17.81 -2.76
C LYS A 301 37.38 -17.24 -1.60
N ARG A 302 37.36 -15.91 -1.43
CA ARG A 302 36.59 -15.19 -0.41
C ARG A 302 36.45 -13.72 -0.83
N ILE A 303 35.27 -13.12 -0.62
CA ILE A 303 35.06 -11.70 -0.89
C ILE A 303 34.51 -11.03 0.37
N GLU A 304 35.17 -9.94 0.76
CA GLU A 304 34.65 -8.97 1.70
C GLU A 304 33.90 -7.91 0.88
N ILE A 305 32.58 -7.95 0.98
CA ILE A 305 31.69 -7.01 0.27
C ILE A 305 31.09 -6.10 1.32
N GLU A 306 31.25 -4.79 1.15
CA GLU A 306 30.48 -3.88 1.97
C GLU A 306 28.96 -4.03 1.73
N PRO A 307 28.13 -3.93 2.78
CA PRO A 307 26.69 -4.10 2.60
C PRO A 307 26.09 -3.05 1.65
N TYR A 308 25.21 -3.48 0.74
CA TYR A 308 24.57 -2.60 -0.24
C TYR A 308 23.72 -1.50 0.41
N LEU A 309 22.89 -1.84 1.40
CA LEU A 309 21.99 -0.90 2.06
C LEU A 309 21.94 -1.10 3.57
N MET A 310 21.62 -2.31 4.01
CA MET A 310 21.51 -2.66 5.42
C MET A 310 22.86 -3.09 5.96
N PRO A 311 23.26 -2.78 7.18
CA PRO A 311 24.50 -3.31 7.72
C PRO A 311 24.46 -4.85 7.87
N GLU A 312 25.61 -5.51 7.75
CA GLU A 312 25.71 -6.91 8.15
C GLU A 312 25.46 -7.03 9.66
N LYS A 313 24.84 -8.11 10.12
CA LYS A 313 24.69 -8.37 11.56
C LYS A 313 25.91 -9.18 11.99
N GLU A 314 26.79 -8.55 12.76
CA GLU A 314 28.02 -9.19 13.24
C GLU A 314 27.70 -10.23 14.32
N PHE A 315 28.59 -11.21 14.48
CA PHE A 315 28.54 -12.26 15.52
C PHE A 315 28.97 -11.74 16.91
N ASP A 316 29.00 -10.43 17.09
CA ASP A 316 29.65 -9.84 18.24
C ASP A 316 28.82 -10.11 19.50
N GLU A 317 29.45 -10.71 20.53
CA GLU A 317 28.82 -11.05 21.82
C GLU A 317 28.38 -9.80 22.62
N SER A 318 28.51 -8.62 22.03
CA SER A 318 28.15 -7.34 22.62
C SER A 318 26.66 -7.04 22.39
N PHE A 319 25.80 -7.63 23.23
CA PHE A 319 24.37 -7.29 23.42
C PHE A 319 24.11 -5.77 23.66
N LEU A 320 25.18 -4.99 23.82
CA LEU A 320 25.27 -3.56 24.04
C LEU A 320 25.17 -2.72 22.74
N THR A 321 25.45 -3.30 21.56
CA THR A 321 25.95 -2.51 20.43
C THR A 321 25.01 -2.34 19.23
N THR A 322 23.77 -2.85 19.22
CA THR A 322 22.90 -2.69 18.04
C THR A 322 21.43 -2.42 18.40
N THR A 323 20.71 -1.67 17.56
CA THR A 323 19.24 -1.60 17.68
C THR A 323 18.64 -2.96 17.36
N LYS A 324 17.90 -3.50 18.31
CA LYS A 324 17.20 -4.77 18.16
C LYS A 324 15.75 -4.58 17.69
N CYS A 325 15.55 -3.64 16.77
CA CYS A 325 14.27 -3.39 16.14
C CYS A 325 14.10 -4.22 14.86
N VAL A 326 12.85 -4.53 14.50
CA VAL A 326 12.51 -5.07 13.18
C VAL A 326 12.63 -3.95 12.14
N ILE A 327 13.51 -4.15 11.15
CA ILE A 327 13.62 -3.23 10.01
C ILE A 327 12.59 -3.67 8.96
N LYS A 328 11.67 -2.77 8.63
CA LYS A 328 10.68 -3.00 7.57
C LYS A 328 11.20 -2.42 6.27
N VAL A 329 11.24 -3.21 5.21
CA VAL A 329 11.69 -2.79 3.88
C VAL A 329 10.51 -2.82 2.93
N LYS A 330 10.22 -1.69 2.30
CA LYS A 330 9.09 -1.47 1.40
C LYS A 330 9.56 -0.87 0.08
N TYR A 331 8.75 -1.02 -0.95
CA TYR A 331 8.98 -0.30 -2.19
C TYR A 331 8.86 1.21 -1.95
N GLY A 332 9.82 1.96 -2.48
CA GLY A 332 9.82 3.42 -2.56
C GLY A 332 10.22 3.87 -3.95
N THR A 333 9.65 4.97 -4.42
CA THR A 333 10.08 5.58 -5.71
C THR A 333 11.50 6.12 -5.62
N THR A 334 11.90 6.58 -4.43
CA THR A 334 13.27 6.96 -4.08
C THR A 334 13.69 6.29 -2.77
N PHE A 335 14.96 6.43 -2.42
CA PHE A 335 15.45 6.03 -1.10
C PHE A 335 14.85 6.94 -0.04
N GLN A 336 14.12 6.35 0.91
CA GLN A 336 13.51 7.06 2.02
C GLN A 336 13.60 6.21 3.28
N MET A 337 13.56 6.83 4.45
CA MET A 337 13.57 6.13 5.72
C MET A 337 12.66 6.84 6.72
N LYS A 338 11.95 6.06 7.53
CA LYS A 338 11.19 6.52 8.68
C LYS A 338 11.75 5.88 9.94
N ILE A 339 12.11 6.69 10.93
CA ILE A 339 12.57 6.26 12.25
C ILE A 339 11.52 6.70 13.27
N GLU A 340 11.09 5.79 14.13
CA GLU A 340 10.20 6.07 15.25
C GLU A 340 10.95 5.79 16.55
N TYR A 341 10.85 6.70 17.53
CA TYR A 341 11.45 6.53 18.85
C TYR A 341 10.40 6.15 19.90
N PHE A 342 10.84 5.44 20.93
CA PHE A 342 10.03 5.23 22.14
C PHE A 342 9.77 6.56 22.84
N ASP A 343 8.57 6.71 23.42
CA ASP A 343 8.30 7.82 24.34
C ASP A 343 8.95 7.57 25.72
N GLU A 344 8.97 8.60 26.56
CA GLU A 344 9.60 8.55 27.89
C GLU A 344 9.02 7.43 28.76
N GLU A 345 7.70 7.27 28.76
CA GLU A 345 7.00 6.25 29.53
C GLU A 345 7.40 4.85 29.07
N GLN A 346 7.53 4.64 27.76
CA GLN A 346 7.98 3.38 27.19
C GLN A 346 9.44 3.06 27.57
N LEU A 347 10.33 4.05 27.59
CA LEU A 347 11.73 3.88 28.01
C LEU A 347 11.83 3.56 29.50
N GLN A 348 11.08 4.28 30.34
CA GLN A 348 11.01 4.03 31.78
C GLN A 348 10.47 2.65 32.11
N ASN A 349 9.40 2.21 31.44
CA ASN A 349 8.85 0.85 31.59
C ASN A 349 9.86 -0.24 31.25
N GLN A 350 10.71 -0.02 30.24
CA GLN A 350 11.79 -0.95 29.89
C GLN A 350 12.84 -1.02 31.00
N LEU A 351 13.29 0.13 31.52
CA LEU A 351 14.28 0.15 32.60
C LEU A 351 13.73 -0.39 33.92
N PHE A 352 12.44 -0.20 34.19
CA PHE A 352 11.78 -0.69 35.41
C PHE A 352 11.65 -2.23 35.44
N GLU A 353 11.79 -2.90 34.30
CA GLU A 353 11.91 -4.37 34.25
C GLU A 353 13.12 -4.86 35.05
N LEU A 354 14.21 -4.08 35.10
CA LEU A 354 15.40 -4.40 35.89
C LEU A 354 15.10 -4.45 37.39
N VAL A 355 14.21 -3.58 37.89
CA VAL A 355 13.73 -3.61 39.29
C VAL A 355 13.00 -4.93 39.57
N SER A 356 12.12 -5.33 38.65
CA SER A 356 11.34 -6.58 38.74
C SER A 356 12.24 -7.83 38.72
N LEU A 357 13.35 -7.78 37.98
CA LEU A 357 14.31 -8.89 37.91
C LEU A 357 15.19 -8.99 39.16
N TYR A 358 15.65 -7.87 39.72
CA TYR A 358 16.44 -7.88 40.96
C TYR A 358 15.63 -8.31 42.19
N GLN A 359 14.35 -7.96 42.25
CA GLN A 359 13.47 -8.34 43.36
C GLN A 359 13.06 -9.83 43.33
N ALA A 360 13.35 -10.55 42.24
CA ALA A 360 12.87 -11.91 42.00
C ALA A 360 13.91 -13.01 42.27
N SER A 361 14.93 -12.74 43.08
CA SER A 361 16.15 -13.55 43.24
C SER A 361 15.98 -14.97 43.85
N GLU A 362 14.76 -15.50 44.02
CA GLU A 362 14.50 -16.83 44.63
C GLU A 362 13.37 -17.64 43.96
N GLU A 363 13.19 -17.57 42.64
CA GLU A 363 12.29 -18.52 41.94
C GLU A 363 12.94 -19.91 41.80
N THR A 364 12.54 -20.87 42.64
CA THR A 364 13.05 -22.26 42.67
C THR A 364 12.62 -23.15 41.49
N GLU A 365 11.83 -22.64 40.52
CA GLU A 365 11.21 -23.45 39.46
C GLU A 365 11.39 -22.92 38.01
N SER A 366 12.41 -22.10 37.73
CA SER A 366 12.74 -21.78 36.33
C SER A 366 13.62 -22.87 35.69
N THR A 367 13.30 -23.31 34.46
CA THR A 367 14.21 -24.19 33.71
C THR A 367 15.52 -23.44 33.41
N TYR A 368 16.63 -24.18 33.23
CA TYR A 368 17.95 -23.63 32.89
C TYR A 368 17.89 -22.57 31.78
N ILE A 369 17.07 -22.80 30.74
CA ILE A 369 16.85 -21.88 29.61
C ILE A 369 16.32 -20.51 30.07
N PHE A 370 15.29 -20.47 30.93
CA PHE A 370 14.72 -19.20 31.40
C PHE A 370 15.67 -18.44 32.33
N GLN A 371 16.52 -19.14 33.08
CA GLN A 371 17.51 -18.51 33.93
C GLN A 371 18.58 -17.80 33.09
N GLU A 372 19.09 -18.47 32.05
CA GLU A 372 20.06 -17.91 31.11
C GLU A 372 19.48 -16.68 30.37
N MET A 373 18.23 -16.75 29.91
CA MET A 373 17.51 -15.61 29.31
C MET A 373 17.42 -14.42 30.28
N LYS A 374 17.08 -14.66 31.55
CA LYS A 374 16.97 -13.61 32.58
C LYS A 374 18.33 -12.94 32.83
N GLU A 375 19.42 -13.70 32.94
CA GLU A 375 20.77 -13.18 33.15
C GLU A 375 21.23 -12.28 31.99
N ARG A 376 20.98 -12.73 30.75
CA ARG A 376 21.27 -11.94 29.54
C ARG A 376 20.42 -10.67 29.47
N ALA A 377 19.13 -10.76 29.79
CA ALA A 377 18.22 -9.61 29.87
C ALA A 377 18.65 -8.57 30.90
N VAL A 378 19.08 -9.01 32.09
CA VAL A 378 19.65 -8.12 33.12
C VAL A 378 20.85 -7.36 32.57
N THR A 379 21.74 -8.04 31.85
CA THR A 379 22.97 -7.45 31.33
C THR A 379 22.67 -6.40 30.25
N SER A 380 21.72 -6.67 29.35
CA SER A 380 21.22 -5.71 28.36
C SER A 380 20.53 -4.50 28.99
N LEU A 381 19.66 -4.71 29.98
CA LEU A 381 18.94 -3.62 30.66
C LEU A 381 19.87 -2.73 31.47
N LYS A 382 20.91 -3.28 32.11
CA LYS A 382 21.95 -2.49 32.79
C LYS A 382 22.69 -1.55 31.84
N ALA A 383 22.99 -2.02 30.64
CA ALA A 383 23.63 -1.19 29.64
C ALA A 383 22.73 -0.05 29.19
N LYS A 384 21.46 -0.38 28.89
CA LYS A 384 20.45 0.60 28.52
C LYS A 384 20.26 1.64 29.62
N LEU A 385 20.27 1.22 30.89
CA LEU A 385 20.25 2.10 32.05
C LEU A 385 21.43 3.08 32.04
N SER A 386 22.65 2.59 31.83
CA SER A 386 23.86 3.43 31.81
C SER A 386 23.89 4.46 30.66
N ILE A 387 23.22 4.15 29.55
CA ILE A 387 23.10 5.06 28.40
C ILE A 387 22.02 6.12 28.64
N LEU A 388 20.87 5.71 29.18
CA LEU A 388 19.67 6.54 29.25
C LEU A 388 19.54 7.33 30.57
N THR A 389 20.32 7.00 31.59
CA THR A 389 20.20 7.58 32.94
C THR A 389 21.55 7.94 33.56
N GLU A 390 21.49 8.71 34.65
CA GLU A 390 22.66 9.01 35.50
C GLU A 390 22.99 7.89 36.52
N TYR A 391 22.24 6.79 36.51
CA TYR A 391 22.45 5.69 37.43
C TYR A 391 23.53 4.75 36.90
N ASP A 392 24.58 4.52 37.71
CA ASP A 392 25.42 3.34 37.56
C ASP A 392 24.78 2.12 38.24
N GLU A 393 25.36 0.93 38.05
CA GLU A 393 24.80 -0.32 38.57
C GLU A 393 24.66 -0.31 40.11
N GLU A 394 25.67 0.19 40.83
CA GLU A 394 25.67 0.20 42.29
C GLU A 394 24.62 1.17 42.85
N ARG A 395 24.56 2.39 42.30
CA ARG A 395 23.59 3.40 42.68
C ARG A 395 22.17 2.93 42.40
N PHE A 396 21.94 2.27 41.26
CA PHE A 396 20.63 1.71 40.94
C PHE A 396 20.23 0.62 41.94
N LYS A 397 21.14 -0.31 42.28
CA LYS A 397 20.89 -1.35 43.29
C LYS A 397 20.57 -0.77 44.66
N ASN A 398 21.35 0.22 45.10
CA ASN A 398 21.15 0.89 46.40
C ASN A 398 19.80 1.62 46.48
N GLN A 399 19.18 1.93 45.34
CA GLN A 399 17.90 2.65 45.26
C GLN A 399 16.72 1.75 44.86
N LEU A 400 16.90 0.43 44.78
CA LEU A 400 15.82 -0.50 44.37
C LEU A 400 14.53 -0.35 45.17
N GLU A 401 14.64 -0.08 46.48
CA GLU A 401 13.48 0.10 47.36
C GLU A 401 12.76 1.44 47.13
N SER A 402 13.41 2.41 46.49
CA SER A 402 12.83 3.72 46.19
C SER A 402 12.01 3.73 44.90
N PHE A 403 12.29 2.80 43.97
CA PHE A 403 11.57 2.68 42.69
C PHE A 403 10.29 1.87 42.89
N LYS A 404 9.16 2.55 43.03
CA LYS A 404 7.83 1.94 43.18
C LYS A 404 7.08 1.89 41.86
N SER A 405 7.40 2.77 40.93
CA SER A 405 6.84 2.77 39.58
C SER A 405 7.87 3.18 38.53
N PRO A 406 7.60 2.94 37.23
CA PRO A 406 8.51 3.31 36.14
C PRO A 406 8.93 4.78 36.14
N GLU A 407 8.02 5.67 36.53
CA GLU A 407 8.24 7.12 36.53
C GLU A 407 9.31 7.58 37.54
N ASP A 408 9.66 6.74 38.53
CA ASP A 408 10.71 7.04 39.51
C ASP A 408 12.12 6.98 38.86
N ILE A 409 12.26 6.34 37.69
CA ILE A 409 13.51 6.27 36.94
C ILE A 409 13.66 7.53 36.07
N LYS A 410 14.62 8.38 36.43
CA LYS A 410 14.91 9.63 35.73
C LYS A 410 15.81 9.41 34.52
N LEU A 411 15.31 9.79 33.34
CA LEU A 411 16.06 9.82 32.09
C LEU A 411 16.85 11.14 31.95
N TYR A 412 17.91 11.14 31.14
CA TYR A 412 18.61 12.39 30.77
C TYR A 412 17.68 13.39 30.05
N GLU A 413 17.88 14.69 30.29
CA GLU A 413 17.07 15.77 29.70
C GLU A 413 17.15 15.85 28.16
N ASP A 414 18.28 15.48 27.57
CA ASP A 414 18.44 15.47 26.11
C ASP A 414 17.62 14.37 25.42
N ILE A 415 17.14 13.35 26.14
CA ILE A 415 16.24 12.32 25.59
C ILE A 415 14.90 12.94 25.16
N LYS A 416 14.46 14.00 25.85
CA LYS A 416 13.21 14.71 25.54
C LYS A 416 13.21 15.36 24.16
N THR A 417 14.39 15.53 23.54
CA THR A 417 14.48 16.13 22.21
C THR A 417 14.08 15.17 21.10
N PHE A 418 14.06 13.86 21.33
CA PHE A 418 13.71 12.85 20.32
C PHE A 418 12.72 11.78 20.79
N ALA A 419 12.51 11.59 22.10
CA ALA A 419 11.54 10.62 22.62
C ALA A 419 10.13 10.88 22.07
N GLY A 420 9.46 9.81 21.62
CA GLY A 420 8.13 9.85 21.02
C GLY A 420 8.04 10.52 19.64
N LYS A 421 9.15 10.99 19.07
CA LYS A 421 9.18 11.63 17.75
C LYS A 421 9.28 10.62 16.61
N THR A 422 8.95 11.10 15.41
CA THR A 422 9.18 10.41 14.14
C THR A 422 10.09 11.26 13.27
N GLU A 423 11.10 10.65 12.66
CA GLU A 423 12.00 11.28 11.71
C GLU A 423 11.81 10.65 10.32
N LEU A 424 11.71 11.49 9.29
CA LEU A 424 11.57 11.09 7.89
C LEU A 424 12.80 11.54 7.11
N HIS A 425 13.60 10.62 6.60
CA HIS A 425 14.71 10.93 5.70
C HIS A 425 14.29 10.67 4.25
N ILE A 426 14.34 11.70 3.39
CA ILE A 426 13.79 11.60 2.03
C ILE A 426 14.88 11.99 1.02
N GLY A 427 15.17 11.08 0.09
CA GLY A 427 16.03 11.33 -1.06
C GLY A 427 15.36 12.21 -2.09
N LYS A 428 16.15 13.06 -2.75
CA LYS A 428 15.63 13.99 -3.78
C LYS A 428 15.31 13.29 -5.08
N GLY A 429 15.76 12.05 -5.28
CA GLY A 429 15.55 11.32 -6.53
C GLY A 429 16.42 11.80 -7.69
N ILE A 430 17.50 12.54 -7.39
CA ILE A 430 18.43 13.07 -8.39
C ILE A 430 19.59 12.10 -8.62
N ASN A 431 20.18 11.58 -7.54
CA ASN A 431 21.31 10.65 -7.61
C ASN A 431 21.08 9.46 -6.65
N ALA A 432 20.77 8.30 -7.24
CA ALA A 432 20.49 7.07 -6.49
C ALA A 432 21.65 6.63 -5.59
N THR A 433 22.89 6.76 -6.05
CA THR A 433 24.07 6.32 -5.30
C THR A 433 24.28 7.22 -4.09
N GLU A 434 24.18 8.53 -4.25
CA GLU A 434 24.30 9.47 -3.12
C GLU A 434 23.17 9.26 -2.11
N ASP A 435 21.91 9.17 -2.56
CA ASP A 435 20.76 8.94 -1.70
C ASP A 435 20.91 7.59 -0.94
N ARG A 436 21.32 6.52 -1.62
CA ARG A 436 21.59 5.20 -1.02
C ARG A 436 22.71 5.29 0.02
N LEU A 437 23.85 5.90 -0.33
CA LEU A 437 25.01 5.97 0.55
C LEU A 437 24.71 6.81 1.81
N ALA A 438 23.97 7.90 1.66
CA ALA A 438 23.47 8.67 2.79
C ALA A 438 22.55 7.83 3.69
N LEU A 439 21.57 7.13 3.10
CA LEU A 439 20.65 6.29 3.85
C LEU A 439 21.39 5.14 4.56
N ARG A 440 22.35 4.51 3.88
CA ARG A 440 23.22 3.45 4.44
C ARG A 440 24.05 3.95 5.61
N ALA A 441 24.58 5.17 5.55
CA ALA A 441 25.33 5.77 6.65
C ALA A 441 24.41 5.96 7.87
N ILE A 442 23.22 6.53 7.69
CA ILE A 442 22.27 6.72 8.78
C ILE A 442 21.82 5.37 9.36
N LEU A 443 21.58 4.35 8.51
CA LEU A 443 21.28 3.00 8.98
C LEU A 443 22.44 2.42 9.79
N LYS A 444 23.69 2.55 9.34
CA LYS A 444 24.87 2.09 10.11
C LYS A 444 24.92 2.77 11.47
N ASP A 445 24.74 4.09 11.51
CA ASP A 445 24.78 4.87 12.76
C ASP A 445 23.66 4.45 13.72
N HIS A 446 22.44 4.22 13.22
CA HIS A 446 21.30 3.86 14.05
C HIS A 446 21.25 2.39 14.42
N THR A 447 21.99 1.52 13.75
CA THR A 447 21.95 0.07 14.00
C THR A 447 23.22 -0.51 14.58
N ARG A 448 24.35 0.23 14.57
CA ARG A 448 25.62 -0.18 15.15
C ARG A 448 26.20 0.92 16.04
N GLN A 449 26.39 0.63 17.31
CA GLN A 449 27.15 1.45 18.24
C GLN A 449 28.64 1.21 18.04
N GLN A 450 29.38 2.28 17.81
CA GLN A 450 30.84 2.27 17.84
C GLN A 450 31.36 2.95 19.12
N PRO A 451 32.54 2.57 19.63
CA PRO A 451 33.15 3.20 20.81
C PRO A 451 33.37 4.71 20.68
N ASP A 452 33.42 5.23 19.45
CA ASP A 452 33.60 6.67 19.17
C ASP A 452 32.28 7.42 18.92
N ASN A 453 31.12 6.72 18.92
CA ASN A 453 29.83 7.36 18.68
C ASN A 453 29.54 8.45 19.72
N PRO A 454 29.08 9.65 19.30
CA PRO A 454 28.65 10.70 20.21
C PRO A 454 27.60 10.19 21.21
N MET A 455 27.65 10.70 22.44
CA MET A 455 26.74 10.23 23.50
C MET A 455 25.27 10.41 23.15
N ILE A 456 24.90 11.48 22.43
CA ILE A 456 23.54 11.69 21.95
C ILE A 456 23.09 10.60 20.97
N LEU A 457 23.96 10.18 20.05
CA LEU A 457 23.67 9.12 19.09
C LEU A 457 23.46 7.78 19.80
N ARG A 458 24.26 7.47 20.84
CA ARG A 458 24.05 6.26 21.66
C ARG A 458 22.68 6.25 22.33
N LYS A 459 22.22 7.41 22.83
CA LYS A 459 20.88 7.56 23.41
C LYS A 459 19.77 7.39 22.38
N GLN A 460 19.96 7.96 21.17
CA GLN A 460 19.03 7.77 20.05
C GLN A 460 18.91 6.30 19.67
N ILE A 461 20.03 5.60 19.48
CA ILE A 461 20.10 4.15 19.21
C ILE A 461 19.33 3.37 20.28
N ALA A 462 19.56 3.64 21.56
CA ALA A 462 18.86 2.97 22.66
C ALA A 462 17.35 3.23 22.69
N ALA A 463 16.88 4.31 22.06
CA ALA A 463 15.49 4.73 22.02
C ALA A 463 14.76 4.41 20.69
N VAL A 464 15.43 3.83 19.70
CA VAL A 464 14.76 3.45 18.44
C VAL A 464 13.70 2.38 18.70
N LYS A 465 12.48 2.66 18.27
CA LYS A 465 11.31 1.78 18.34
C LYS A 465 11.09 1.03 17.03
N SER A 466 11.15 1.73 15.89
CA SER A 466 10.96 1.12 14.59
C SER A 466 11.73 1.85 13.49
N ILE A 467 12.19 1.09 12.48
CA ILE A 467 12.81 1.63 11.27
C ILE A 467 12.06 1.06 10.07
N VAL A 468 11.60 1.94 9.18
CA VAL A 468 11.03 1.57 7.88
C VAL A 468 11.88 2.18 6.79
N VAL A 469 12.39 1.36 5.87
CA VAL A 469 13.21 1.77 4.74
C VAL A 469 12.41 1.56 3.45
N TYR A 470 12.38 2.57 2.61
CA TYR A 470 11.74 2.55 1.30
C TYR A 470 12.84 2.56 0.24
N VAL A 471 12.78 1.59 -0.68
CA VAL A 471 13.85 1.33 -1.64
C VAL A 471 13.27 1.16 -3.04
N PRO A 472 13.88 1.76 -4.08
CA PRO A 472 13.53 1.54 -5.48
C PRO A 472 14.06 0.17 -5.96
N SER A 473 13.53 -0.92 -5.40
CA SER A 473 13.92 -2.29 -5.75
C SER A 473 12.76 -3.07 -6.37
N LYS A 474 13.05 -3.78 -7.45
CA LYS A 474 12.06 -4.62 -8.15
C LYS A 474 11.58 -5.80 -7.31
N LEU A 475 12.41 -6.26 -6.36
CA LEU A 475 12.06 -7.31 -5.41
C LEU A 475 10.84 -6.94 -4.56
N LEU A 476 10.56 -5.64 -4.37
CA LEU A 476 9.51 -5.14 -3.50
C LEU A 476 8.23 -4.76 -4.27
N TYR A 477 8.22 -4.87 -5.61
CA TYR A 477 7.03 -4.60 -6.42
C TYR A 477 5.88 -5.57 -6.11
N GLY A 478 4.64 -5.10 -6.38
CA GLY A 478 3.43 -5.89 -6.18
C GLY A 478 3.05 -6.06 -4.71
N GLY A 479 3.27 -5.04 -3.88
CA GLY A 479 2.82 -5.01 -2.49
C GLY A 479 3.65 -5.86 -1.52
N LYS A 480 4.93 -6.15 -1.82
CA LYS A 480 5.77 -6.94 -0.90
C LYS A 480 6.31 -6.05 0.23
N GLU A 481 6.19 -6.51 1.46
CA GLU A 481 6.80 -5.88 2.65
C GLU A 481 7.71 -6.91 3.32
N ILE A 482 9.01 -6.63 3.37
CA ILE A 482 10.00 -7.51 3.99
C ILE A 482 10.27 -7.02 5.40
N LEU A 483 10.23 -7.93 6.37
CA LEU A 483 10.56 -7.67 7.77
C LEU A 483 11.89 -8.38 8.07
N ASP A 484 13.00 -7.63 8.08
CA ASP A 484 14.30 -8.14 8.52
C ASP A 484 14.33 -8.19 10.04
N MET A 485 14.15 -9.39 10.60
CA MET A 485 14.10 -9.58 12.05
C MET A 485 15.47 -9.27 12.68
N PRO A 486 15.53 -8.65 13.87
CA PRO A 486 16.72 -8.77 14.72
C PRO A 486 16.98 -10.28 14.95
N GLY A 487 18.22 -10.70 15.22
CA GLY A 487 18.46 -12.12 15.52
C GLY A 487 17.61 -12.61 16.69
N THR A 488 17.53 -13.92 16.93
CA THR A 488 16.94 -14.44 18.18
C THR A 488 17.80 -14.19 19.41
N ASP A 489 18.67 -13.18 19.39
CA ASP A 489 19.46 -12.81 20.56
C ASP A 489 18.50 -12.43 21.71
N ASP A 490 18.34 -13.40 22.61
CA ASP A 490 17.41 -13.40 23.73
C ASP A 490 17.83 -12.44 24.85
N SER A 491 19.00 -11.80 24.72
CA SER A 491 19.46 -10.80 25.68
C SER A 491 18.60 -9.52 25.70
N ASP A 492 17.77 -9.28 24.69
CA ASP A 492 16.73 -8.23 24.77
C ASP A 492 15.32 -8.82 24.70
N PRO A 493 14.61 -8.86 25.84
CA PRO A 493 13.22 -9.33 25.89
C PRO A 493 12.32 -8.59 24.90
N LEU A 494 12.52 -7.29 24.70
CA LEU A 494 11.65 -6.48 23.84
C LEU A 494 11.86 -6.83 22.36
N ALA A 495 13.10 -7.12 21.97
CA ALA A 495 13.41 -7.62 20.63
C ALA A 495 12.68 -8.94 20.35
N MET A 496 12.68 -9.86 21.32
CA MET A 496 11.93 -11.12 21.23
C MET A 496 10.43 -10.88 21.10
N SER A 497 9.89 -9.90 21.84
CA SER A 497 8.49 -9.48 21.68
C SER A 497 8.19 -8.94 20.28
N PHE A 498 9.10 -8.14 19.70
CA PHE A 498 8.94 -7.62 18.34
C PHE A 498 9.03 -8.71 17.27
N ILE A 499 9.91 -9.69 17.45
CA ILE A 499 9.95 -10.88 16.58
C ILE A 499 8.62 -11.62 16.67
N GLN A 500 8.09 -11.83 17.87
CA GLN A 500 6.82 -12.51 18.10
C GLN A 500 5.64 -11.77 17.44
N ASP A 501 5.53 -10.47 17.65
CA ASP A 501 4.50 -9.63 17.04
C ASP A 501 4.62 -9.59 15.52
N ALA A 502 5.85 -9.55 14.98
CA ALA A 502 6.07 -9.64 13.54
C ALA A 502 5.59 -10.99 13.00
N LEU A 503 6.00 -12.10 13.61
CA LEU A 503 5.56 -13.45 13.23
C LEU A 503 4.04 -13.61 13.34
N ASP A 504 3.37 -12.89 14.25
CA ASP A 504 1.92 -12.97 14.38
C ASP A 504 1.17 -12.25 13.23
N THR A 505 1.87 -11.46 12.41
CA THR A 505 1.30 -10.61 11.35
C THR A 505 1.76 -10.93 9.94
N VAL A 506 2.67 -11.89 9.76
CA VAL A 506 3.26 -12.24 8.45
C VAL A 506 2.49 -13.32 7.71
N ASP A 507 2.65 -13.29 6.38
CA ASP A 507 2.08 -14.28 5.45
C ASP A 507 3.12 -15.32 5.04
N VAL A 508 4.40 -14.94 5.04
CA VAL A 508 5.54 -15.80 4.66
C VAL A 508 6.63 -15.71 5.71
N VAL A 509 7.21 -16.86 6.06
CA VAL A 509 8.42 -16.94 6.88
C VAL A 509 9.55 -17.62 6.10
N LEU A 510 10.65 -16.90 5.93
CA LEU A 510 11.92 -17.39 5.40
C LEU A 510 12.87 -17.70 6.57
N LEU A 511 13.04 -18.98 6.88
CA LEU A 511 14.01 -19.46 7.86
C LEU A 511 15.36 -19.69 7.19
N ILE A 512 16.36 -18.88 7.50
CA ILE A 512 17.71 -18.97 6.95
C ILE A 512 18.65 -19.66 7.96
N SER A 513 19.46 -20.61 7.48
CA SER A 513 20.52 -21.29 8.23
C SER A 513 21.85 -21.30 7.48
N GLU A 514 22.97 -21.16 8.19
CA GLU A 514 24.32 -21.20 7.61
C GLU A 514 24.76 -22.64 7.24
N TYR A 515 24.35 -23.64 8.02
CA TYR A 515 24.73 -25.04 7.82
C TYR A 515 23.51 -25.94 7.61
N ALA A 516 23.77 -27.11 7.03
CA ALA A 516 22.80 -28.14 6.71
C ALA A 516 21.71 -28.25 7.79
N PHE A 517 20.49 -28.13 7.28
CA PHE A 517 19.25 -27.93 7.97
C PHE A 517 18.98 -28.95 9.10
N THR A 518 19.16 -28.47 10.31
CA THR A 518 18.37 -28.77 11.52
C THR A 518 18.17 -27.40 12.14
N ILE A 519 16.93 -26.92 12.31
CA ILE A 519 16.65 -25.65 13.01
C ILE A 519 17.53 -25.61 14.28
N ALA A 520 18.61 -24.83 14.28
CA ALA A 520 19.73 -25.11 15.20
C ALA A 520 19.53 -24.46 16.58
N GLY A 521 18.92 -23.27 16.61
CA GLY A 521 18.63 -22.56 17.85
C GLY A 521 17.34 -23.04 18.50
N GLN A 522 17.40 -23.47 19.76
CA GLN A 522 16.21 -23.81 20.56
C GLN A 522 15.26 -22.60 20.67
N GLU A 523 15.80 -21.38 20.79
CA GLU A 523 15.06 -20.12 20.79
C GLU A 523 14.21 -19.92 19.52
N VAL A 524 14.78 -20.20 18.34
CA VAL A 524 14.08 -20.11 17.05
C VAL A 524 12.92 -21.11 17.03
N LYS A 525 13.14 -22.32 17.55
CA LYS A 525 12.09 -23.35 17.62
C LYS A 525 10.94 -22.92 18.53
N ASP A 526 11.26 -22.42 19.71
CA ASP A 526 10.26 -22.04 20.71
C ASP A 526 9.45 -20.81 20.26
N THR A 527 10.12 -19.82 19.67
CA THR A 527 9.48 -18.63 19.09
C THR A 527 8.55 -19.00 17.93
N LEU A 528 9.03 -19.87 17.01
CA LEU A 528 8.20 -20.31 15.89
C LEU A 528 6.99 -21.14 16.36
N LYS A 529 7.21 -22.09 17.29
CA LYS A 529 6.17 -22.98 17.84
C LYS A 529 5.04 -22.21 18.52
N THR A 530 5.35 -21.08 19.15
CA THR A 530 4.38 -20.26 19.88
C THR A 530 3.70 -19.20 19.01
N SER A 531 4.22 -18.95 17.80
CA SER A 531 3.68 -17.96 16.86
C SER A 531 2.28 -18.24 16.32
N ARG A 532 1.55 -17.16 16.01
CA ARG A 532 0.29 -17.24 15.27
C ARG A 532 0.52 -17.64 13.82
N PHE A 533 1.66 -17.30 13.22
CA PHE A 533 2.02 -17.78 11.88
C PHE A 533 2.00 -19.30 11.79
N ILE A 534 2.67 -20.04 12.69
CA ILE A 534 2.71 -21.50 12.57
C ILE A 534 1.30 -22.10 12.74
N LYS A 535 0.49 -21.54 13.64
CA LYS A 535 -0.91 -21.95 13.84
C LYS A 535 -1.74 -21.72 12.58
N ASN A 536 -1.60 -20.57 11.95
CA ASN A 536 -2.33 -20.21 10.73
C ASN A 536 -1.87 -21.05 9.53
N TRP A 537 -0.56 -21.27 9.40
CA TRP A 537 0.02 -22.13 8.37
C TRP A 537 -0.43 -23.58 8.50
N MET A 538 -0.52 -24.10 9.73
CA MET A 538 -1.09 -25.44 9.99
C MET A 538 -2.56 -25.55 9.61
N GLN A 539 -3.33 -24.48 9.78
CA GLN A 539 -4.74 -24.45 9.39
C GLN A 539 -4.94 -24.30 7.88
N ASN A 540 -4.09 -23.52 7.22
CA ASN A 540 -4.19 -23.24 5.79
C ASN A 540 -2.81 -22.93 5.17
N SER A 541 -2.09 -23.98 4.74
CA SER A 541 -0.77 -23.86 4.10
C SER A 541 -0.79 -23.31 2.68
N GLU A 542 -1.98 -23.02 2.12
CA GLU A 542 -2.12 -22.34 0.83
C GLU A 542 -2.14 -20.82 0.98
N LYS A 543 -2.60 -20.31 2.14
CA LYS A 543 -2.67 -18.87 2.45
C LYS A 543 -1.46 -18.32 3.21
N TYR A 544 -0.61 -19.22 3.73
CA TYR A 544 0.62 -18.90 4.44
C TYR A 544 1.75 -19.78 3.91
N LYS A 545 2.98 -19.26 3.83
CA LYS A 545 4.10 -20.00 3.23
C LYS A 545 5.31 -20.09 4.17
N LEU A 546 5.81 -21.31 4.40
CA LEU A 546 7.05 -21.56 5.12
C LEU A 546 8.15 -21.95 4.13
N MET A 547 9.28 -21.25 4.19
CA MET A 547 10.44 -21.47 3.34
C MET A 547 11.68 -21.68 4.20
N LEU A 548 12.35 -22.82 4.04
CA LEU A 548 13.58 -23.19 4.74
C LEU A 548 14.74 -23.02 3.77
N LEU A 549 15.60 -22.02 4.02
CA LEU A 549 16.71 -21.67 3.15
C LEU A 549 18.07 -21.93 3.80
N SER A 550 19.01 -22.54 3.05
CA SER A 550 20.39 -22.70 3.51
C SER A 550 21.31 -21.80 2.73
N TYR A 551 22.22 -21.16 3.46
CA TYR A 551 23.21 -20.24 2.93
C TYR A 551 24.60 -20.72 3.32
N THR A 552 25.30 -21.37 2.39
CA THR A 552 26.47 -22.24 2.68
C THR A 552 27.80 -21.67 2.19
N GLU A 553 27.80 -20.48 1.57
CA GLU A 553 28.97 -19.87 0.92
C GLU A 553 30.06 -19.41 1.88
N LYS A 554 29.78 -19.39 3.20
CA LYS A 554 30.82 -19.19 4.21
C LYS A 554 31.82 -20.36 4.31
N THR A 555 31.43 -21.57 3.87
CA THR A 555 32.31 -22.77 3.94
C THR A 555 32.52 -23.45 2.60
N TRP A 556 31.67 -23.21 1.62
CA TRP A 556 31.77 -23.79 0.29
C TRP A 556 32.30 -22.78 -0.73
N GLN A 557 33.46 -23.10 -1.31
CA GLN A 557 34.04 -22.38 -2.44
C GLN A 557 33.59 -23.05 -3.75
N LEU A 558 33.17 -22.25 -4.73
CA LEU A 558 32.71 -22.68 -6.04
C LEU A 558 33.40 -21.85 -7.12
N GLY A 559 34.19 -22.50 -7.97
CA GLY A 559 34.76 -21.88 -9.17
C GLY A 559 34.06 -22.34 -10.46
N LYS A 560 34.47 -21.75 -11.59
CA LYS A 560 33.94 -22.04 -12.95
C LYS A 560 33.99 -23.53 -13.37
N ASN A 561 34.79 -24.35 -12.69
CA ASN A 561 34.93 -25.79 -12.97
C ASN A 561 34.24 -26.71 -11.94
N ASP A 562 33.53 -26.16 -10.95
CA ASP A 562 32.95 -26.92 -9.83
C ASP A 562 31.49 -27.41 -10.06
N LEU A 563 30.97 -27.41 -11.28
CA LEU A 563 29.57 -27.78 -11.57
C LEU A 563 29.19 -29.16 -11.00
N LYS A 564 30.05 -30.18 -11.13
CA LYS A 564 29.81 -31.52 -10.56
C LYS A 564 29.70 -31.52 -9.04
N LYS A 565 30.49 -30.66 -8.37
CA LYS A 565 30.46 -30.49 -6.92
C LYS A 565 29.15 -29.82 -6.51
N LEU A 566 28.70 -28.83 -7.28
CA LEU A 566 27.41 -28.16 -7.09
C LEU A 566 26.22 -29.11 -7.30
N GLN A 567 26.25 -29.94 -8.35
CA GLN A 567 25.23 -30.98 -8.60
C GLN A 567 25.15 -31.99 -7.44
N LYS A 568 26.30 -32.51 -6.98
CA LYS A 568 26.36 -33.43 -5.84
C LYS A 568 25.81 -32.81 -4.55
N LEU A 569 26.06 -31.52 -4.35
CA LEU A 569 25.52 -30.77 -3.21
C LEU A 569 23.99 -30.69 -3.28
N PHE A 570 23.44 -30.45 -4.47
CA PHE A 570 22.00 -30.41 -4.71
C PHE A 570 21.35 -31.78 -4.49
N GLU A 571 21.97 -32.87 -4.95
CA GLU A 571 21.48 -34.23 -4.68
C GLU A 571 21.43 -34.55 -3.18
N GLN A 572 22.46 -34.16 -2.42
CA GLN A 572 22.50 -34.32 -0.96
C GLN A 572 21.39 -33.53 -0.26
N GLU A 573 20.96 -32.41 -0.83
CA GLU A 573 19.91 -31.56 -0.28
C GLU A 573 18.53 -32.22 -0.39
N ASN A 574 18.21 -32.84 -1.53
CA ASN A 574 16.96 -33.59 -1.70
C ASN A 574 16.80 -34.67 -0.62
N SER A 575 17.88 -35.33 -0.22
CA SER A 575 17.86 -36.28 0.90
C SER A 575 17.69 -35.59 2.26
N LYS A 576 18.27 -34.40 2.45
CA LYS A 576 18.14 -33.61 3.71
C LYS A 576 16.74 -33.02 3.90
N ARG A 577 15.99 -32.72 2.83
CA ARG A 577 14.59 -32.27 2.87
C ARG A 577 13.71 -33.20 3.70
N GLN A 578 13.86 -34.51 3.53
CA GLN A 578 13.06 -35.49 4.29
C GLN A 578 13.35 -35.45 5.79
N LYS A 579 14.63 -35.26 6.17
CA LYS A 579 15.04 -35.11 7.57
C LYS A 579 14.42 -33.85 8.19
N GLU A 580 14.35 -32.75 7.45
CA GLU A 580 13.76 -31.51 7.99
C GLU A 580 12.26 -31.52 8.11
N MET A 581 11.56 -32.14 7.17
CA MET A 581 10.13 -32.34 7.37
C MET A 581 9.87 -33.23 8.60
N SER A 582 10.79 -34.14 8.95
CA SER A 582 10.73 -34.91 10.20
C SER A 582 10.98 -34.04 11.43
N GLU A 583 11.98 -33.16 11.43
CA GLU A 583 12.26 -32.25 12.55
C GLU A 583 11.17 -31.19 12.76
N LEU A 584 10.63 -30.62 11.67
CA LEU A 584 9.48 -29.72 11.74
C LEU A 584 8.24 -30.44 12.30
N SER A 585 8.03 -31.70 11.89
CA SER A 585 6.97 -32.54 12.47
C SER A 585 7.18 -32.71 13.97
N LYS A 586 8.40 -33.03 14.43
CA LYS A 586 8.71 -33.13 15.87
C LYS A 586 8.49 -31.83 16.65
N LEU A 587 8.80 -30.68 16.05
CA LEU A 587 8.65 -29.36 16.67
C LEU A 587 7.18 -29.03 16.97
N ILE A 588 6.30 -29.31 16.01
CA ILE A 588 4.87 -29.01 16.09
C ILE A 588 4.15 -30.08 16.91
N HIS A 589 4.14 -31.31 16.41
CA HIS A 589 3.64 -32.52 17.08
C HIS A 589 4.00 -33.75 16.20
N PRO A 590 4.49 -34.87 16.75
CA PRO A 590 4.76 -36.08 15.97
C PRO A 590 3.57 -36.44 15.06
N ASP A 591 3.86 -36.69 13.79
CA ASP A 591 2.93 -37.11 12.72
C ASP A 591 1.81 -36.13 12.32
N SER A 592 1.97 -34.83 12.63
CA SER A 592 0.94 -33.81 12.33
C SER A 592 0.97 -33.20 10.92
N LEU A 593 2.08 -33.34 10.18
CA LEU A 593 2.22 -32.69 8.87
C LEU A 593 1.55 -33.50 7.75
N SER A 594 0.47 -32.95 7.18
CA SER A 594 -0.19 -33.51 6.00
C SER A 594 0.72 -33.46 4.76
N GLN A 595 0.44 -34.29 3.75
CA GLN A 595 1.22 -34.29 2.50
C GLN A 595 1.14 -32.92 1.81
N SER A 596 -0.03 -32.28 1.78
CA SER A 596 -0.21 -30.91 1.25
C SER A 596 0.70 -29.89 1.95
N MET A 597 0.88 -29.98 3.27
CA MET A 597 1.79 -29.08 3.99
C MET A 597 3.27 -29.33 3.61
N LYS A 598 3.66 -30.60 3.38
CA LYS A 598 5.01 -30.96 2.94
C LYS A 598 5.29 -30.49 1.52
N ASP A 599 4.31 -30.58 0.63
CA ASP A 599 4.40 -30.12 -0.74
C ASP A 599 4.43 -28.58 -0.81
N ASN A 600 3.72 -27.92 0.10
CA ASN A 600 3.69 -26.46 0.21
C ASN A 600 4.88 -25.86 0.98
N THR A 601 5.69 -26.65 1.68
CA THR A 601 6.92 -26.18 2.33
C THR A 601 8.07 -26.19 1.33
N ILE A 602 8.76 -25.06 1.18
CA ILE A 602 9.88 -24.95 0.24
C ILE A 602 11.18 -25.11 1.01
N THR A 603 12.02 -26.04 0.58
CA THR A 603 13.38 -26.22 1.06
C THR A 603 14.33 -25.93 -0.09
N SER A 604 15.22 -24.97 0.05
CA SER A 604 16.14 -24.61 -1.03
C SER A 604 17.47 -24.07 -0.49
N ARG A 605 18.57 -24.39 -1.16
CA ARG A 605 19.86 -23.75 -0.96
C ARG A 605 19.93 -22.51 -1.83
N VAL A 606 20.35 -21.41 -1.22
CA VAL A 606 20.50 -20.15 -1.93
C VAL A 606 21.95 -19.71 -1.86
N LEU A 607 22.53 -19.46 -3.04
CA LEU A 607 23.93 -19.10 -3.25
C LEU A 607 24.02 -17.66 -3.84
N PRO A 608 23.66 -16.63 -3.06
CA PRO A 608 23.59 -15.27 -3.55
C PRO A 608 24.96 -14.70 -3.95
N VAL A 609 26.08 -15.11 -3.34
CA VAL A 609 27.43 -14.65 -3.73
C VAL A 609 27.80 -15.24 -5.08
N LEU A 610 27.64 -16.55 -5.28
CA LEU A 610 27.86 -17.19 -6.59
C LEU A 610 27.01 -16.53 -7.67
N TYR A 611 25.72 -16.36 -7.41
CA TYR A 611 24.79 -15.77 -8.37
C TYR A 611 25.19 -14.33 -8.70
N THR A 612 25.42 -13.49 -7.69
CA THR A 612 25.90 -12.11 -7.90
C THR A 612 27.23 -12.06 -8.63
N SER A 613 28.15 -12.98 -8.36
CA SER A 613 29.47 -13.02 -9.00
C SER A 613 29.41 -13.36 -10.47
N ILE A 614 28.55 -14.31 -10.87
CA ILE A 614 28.27 -14.60 -12.29
C ILE A 614 27.67 -13.35 -12.95
N HIS A 615 26.71 -12.71 -12.29
CA HIS A 615 26.06 -11.50 -12.79
C HIS A 615 26.99 -10.26 -12.78
N ALA A 616 28.11 -10.27 -12.06
CA ALA A 616 29.11 -9.20 -12.00
C ALA A 616 30.14 -9.26 -13.14
N MET A 617 30.16 -10.35 -13.91
CA MET A 617 31.18 -10.56 -14.95
C MET A 617 31.11 -9.47 -16.02
N GLN A 618 32.28 -9.09 -16.53
CA GLN A 618 32.38 -8.11 -17.62
C GLN A 618 32.07 -8.80 -18.96
N GLY A 619 31.26 -8.15 -19.80
CA GLY A 619 30.92 -8.65 -21.13
C GLY A 619 29.47 -8.38 -21.53
N ASN A 620 29.01 -9.06 -22.58
CA ASN A 620 27.61 -9.04 -22.98
C ASN A 620 26.78 -9.89 -22.00
N ALA A 621 25.72 -9.30 -21.43
CA ALA A 621 24.94 -9.94 -20.39
C ALA A 621 24.28 -11.26 -20.82
N HIS A 622 23.83 -11.35 -22.09
CA HIS A 622 23.23 -12.58 -22.62
C HIS A 622 24.24 -13.72 -22.72
N GLU A 623 25.43 -13.42 -23.23
CA GLU A 623 26.51 -14.42 -23.37
C GLU A 623 26.94 -14.96 -22.00
N ILE A 624 27.06 -14.08 -21.00
CA ILE A 624 27.42 -14.49 -19.62
C ILE A 624 26.35 -15.43 -19.04
N ILE A 625 25.07 -15.14 -19.25
CA ILE A 625 23.99 -15.98 -18.73
C ILE A 625 23.95 -17.33 -19.45
N GLU A 626 24.08 -17.35 -20.77
CA GLU A 626 24.13 -18.58 -21.56
C GLU A 626 25.33 -19.46 -21.19
N GLU A 627 26.52 -18.87 -21.03
CA GLU A 627 27.73 -19.60 -20.63
C GLU A 627 27.62 -20.24 -19.24
N ASN A 628 26.77 -19.70 -18.36
CA ASN A 628 26.67 -20.10 -16.96
C ASN A 628 25.27 -20.59 -16.56
N GLU A 629 24.39 -20.88 -17.52
CA GLU A 629 23.00 -21.27 -17.30
C GLU A 629 22.89 -22.49 -16.36
N ASP A 630 23.77 -23.48 -16.57
CA ASP A 630 23.85 -24.68 -15.72
C ASP A 630 24.15 -24.33 -14.25
N TYR A 631 24.99 -23.33 -13.97
CA TYR A 631 25.29 -22.91 -12.60
C TYR A 631 24.11 -22.16 -11.97
N LEU A 632 23.50 -21.24 -12.72
CA LEU A 632 22.37 -20.44 -12.26
C LEU A 632 21.18 -21.32 -11.84
N LYS A 633 20.94 -22.43 -12.57
CA LYS A 633 19.94 -23.44 -12.22
C LYS A 633 20.07 -24.00 -10.79
N TYR A 634 21.29 -24.08 -10.26
CA TYR A 634 21.58 -24.61 -8.92
C TYR A 634 21.84 -23.53 -7.86
N ALA A 635 21.83 -22.25 -8.21
CA ALA A 635 22.02 -21.16 -7.25
C ALA A 635 20.79 -20.91 -6.36
N GLY A 636 19.61 -21.36 -6.79
CA GLY A 636 18.35 -21.31 -6.01
C GLY A 636 17.64 -19.95 -5.96
N ILE A 637 18.27 -18.87 -6.46
CA ILE A 637 17.71 -17.51 -6.45
C ILE A 637 16.45 -17.39 -7.32
N ASP A 638 16.50 -17.86 -8.58
CA ASP A 638 15.36 -17.77 -9.50
C ASP A 638 14.18 -18.61 -9.04
N GLN A 639 14.46 -19.77 -8.43
CA GLN A 639 13.44 -20.60 -7.80
C GLN A 639 12.80 -19.86 -6.63
N LEU A 640 13.58 -19.23 -5.75
CA LEU A 640 13.05 -18.46 -4.62
C LEU A 640 12.08 -17.36 -5.09
N ILE A 641 12.51 -16.54 -6.05
CA ILE A 641 11.69 -15.44 -6.61
C ILE A 641 10.40 -16.00 -7.22
N THR A 642 10.52 -17.06 -8.03
CA THR A 642 9.39 -17.71 -8.69
C THR A 642 8.36 -18.24 -7.68
N HIS A 643 8.81 -18.95 -6.64
CA HIS A 643 7.88 -19.52 -5.66
C HIS A 643 7.19 -18.46 -4.80
N LEU A 644 7.91 -17.37 -4.46
CA LEU A 644 7.32 -16.24 -3.75
C LEU A 644 6.25 -15.56 -4.59
N ASP A 645 6.54 -15.29 -5.86
CA ASP A 645 5.57 -14.65 -6.76
C ASP A 645 4.35 -15.53 -7.03
N ALA A 646 4.55 -16.83 -7.25
CA ALA A 646 3.44 -17.78 -7.45
C ALA A 646 2.50 -17.82 -6.23
N PHE A 647 3.07 -17.81 -5.01
CA PHE A 647 2.28 -17.74 -3.77
C PHE A 647 1.47 -16.44 -3.67
N ILE A 648 2.07 -15.30 -4.03
CA ILE A 648 1.39 -13.99 -4.00
C ILE A 648 0.22 -13.95 -4.99
N VAL A 649 0.40 -14.50 -6.20
CA VAL A 649 -0.67 -14.62 -7.19
C VAL A 649 -1.78 -15.54 -6.68
N GLN A 650 -1.43 -16.71 -6.14
CA GLN A 650 -2.40 -17.66 -5.58
C GLN A 650 -3.29 -16.98 -4.51
N ARG A 651 -2.68 -16.25 -3.56
CA ARG A 651 -3.38 -15.53 -2.50
C ARG A 651 -4.38 -14.50 -3.04
N ASN A 652 -4.02 -13.79 -4.12
CA ASN A 652 -4.84 -12.74 -4.71
C ASN A 652 -5.76 -13.25 -5.84
N THR A 653 -5.79 -14.55 -6.13
CA THR A 653 -6.49 -15.11 -7.29
C THR A 653 -7.98 -14.80 -7.29
N SER A 654 -8.65 -14.85 -6.13
CA SER A 654 -10.08 -14.52 -6.05
C SER A 654 -10.38 -13.06 -6.39
N LEU A 655 -9.55 -12.13 -5.90
CA LEU A 655 -9.69 -10.70 -6.17
C LEU A 655 -9.39 -10.38 -7.63
N ILE A 656 -8.32 -10.96 -8.18
CA ILE A 656 -7.96 -10.82 -9.60
C ILE A 656 -9.13 -11.28 -10.48
N LYS A 657 -9.68 -12.47 -10.23
CA LYS A 657 -10.84 -13.00 -10.97
C LYS A 657 -12.07 -12.11 -10.85
N GLU A 658 -12.37 -11.61 -9.65
CA GLU A 658 -13.50 -10.69 -9.43
C GLU A 658 -13.37 -9.42 -10.30
N ILE A 659 -12.16 -8.86 -10.38
CA ILE A 659 -11.89 -7.69 -11.23
C ILE A 659 -12.04 -8.05 -12.71
N GLU A 660 -11.48 -9.17 -13.16
CA GLU A 660 -11.59 -9.65 -14.54
C GLU A 660 -13.03 -9.88 -14.97
N GLU A 661 -13.84 -10.51 -14.11
CA GLU A 661 -15.26 -10.77 -14.34
C GLU A 661 -16.05 -9.45 -14.46
N LYS A 662 -15.79 -8.47 -13.58
CA LYS A 662 -16.44 -7.16 -13.62
C LYS A 662 -16.07 -6.36 -14.87
N ILE A 663 -14.79 -6.36 -15.26
CA ILE A 663 -14.34 -5.73 -16.51
C ILE A 663 -15.02 -6.40 -17.71
N SER A 664 -15.04 -7.73 -17.75
CA SER A 664 -15.66 -8.51 -18.84
C SER A 664 -17.16 -8.27 -18.95
N ALA A 665 -17.86 -8.21 -17.81
CA ALA A 665 -19.29 -7.92 -17.77
C ALA A 665 -19.61 -6.53 -18.36
N LEU A 666 -18.76 -5.53 -18.10
CA LEU A 666 -18.94 -4.19 -18.69
C LEU A 666 -18.69 -4.17 -20.20
N GLN A 667 -17.66 -4.88 -20.66
CA GLN A 667 -17.38 -5.02 -22.10
C GLN A 667 -18.54 -5.70 -22.83
N ASN A 668 -19.21 -6.67 -22.20
CA ASN A 668 -20.36 -7.36 -22.78
C ASN A 668 -21.64 -6.50 -22.78
N LYS A 669 -21.89 -5.71 -21.73
CA LYS A 669 -23.01 -4.75 -21.71
C LYS A 669 -22.94 -3.77 -22.89
N GLN A 670 -21.75 -3.25 -23.20
CA GLN A 670 -21.55 -2.31 -24.30
C GLN A 670 -21.83 -2.93 -25.68
N LYS A 671 -21.47 -4.20 -25.89
CA LYS A 671 -21.77 -4.90 -27.16
C LYS A 671 -23.27 -5.06 -27.39
N ASN A 672 -24.04 -5.21 -26.32
CA ASN A 672 -25.49 -5.40 -26.39
C ASN A 672 -26.26 -4.08 -26.57
N GLU A 673 -25.79 -2.97 -26.00
CA GLU A 673 -26.39 -1.63 -26.20
C GLU A 673 -26.24 -1.13 -27.66
N VAL A 674 -25.19 -1.54 -28.38
CA VAL A 674 -25.00 -1.18 -29.81
C VAL A 674 -25.99 -1.91 -30.73
N THR A 675 -26.64 -2.98 -30.26
CA THR A 675 -27.61 -3.78 -31.03
C THR A 675 -29.09 -3.36 -30.85
N GLU A 676 -29.44 -2.57 -29.83
CA GLU A 676 -30.85 -2.17 -29.56
C GLU A 676 -31.28 -0.83 -30.20
N ASP A 677 -30.37 -0.12 -30.88
CA ASP A 677 -30.62 1.22 -31.44
C ASP A 677 -31.40 1.22 -32.79
N GLN A 678 -32.19 0.18 -33.09
CA GLN A 678 -33.04 0.11 -34.29
C GLN A 678 -34.55 0.07 -34.04
N GLU A 679 -35.05 -0.01 -32.81
CA GLU A 679 -36.50 -0.01 -32.58
C GLU A 679 -36.92 0.92 -31.44
N SER A 680 -37.25 2.17 -31.78
CA SER A 680 -38.47 2.84 -31.33
C SER A 680 -38.48 4.34 -31.69
N LYS A 681 -39.00 4.65 -32.88
CA LYS A 681 -39.63 5.95 -33.13
C LYS A 681 -41.08 5.85 -32.66
N ASN A 682 -41.47 6.69 -31.69
CA ASN A 682 -42.78 7.36 -31.67
C ASN A 682 -42.81 8.38 -30.51
N GLY A 683 -43.07 9.65 -30.86
CA GLY A 683 -43.14 10.75 -29.89
C GLY A 683 -44.54 11.01 -29.36
N THR A 684 -44.66 11.76 -28.26
CA THR A 684 -45.56 12.95 -28.15
C THR A 684 -45.39 13.72 -26.83
N SER A 685 -45.54 15.05 -26.99
CA SER A 685 -45.97 16.12 -26.06
C SER A 685 -45.43 16.21 -24.63
N SER A 686 -44.79 17.36 -24.37
CA SER A 686 -44.47 17.93 -23.07
C SER A 686 -45.67 18.62 -22.41
N GLN A 687 -45.99 18.26 -21.17
CA GLN A 687 -46.63 19.15 -20.20
C GLN A 687 -45.68 19.35 -19.02
N SER A 688 -45.57 20.60 -18.57
CA SER A 688 -44.82 21.06 -17.40
C SER A 688 -45.60 20.77 -16.12
N THR A 689 -45.02 20.01 -15.18
CA THR A 689 -45.51 19.92 -13.80
C THR A 689 -44.94 21.05 -12.94
N SER A 690 -45.77 21.58 -12.06
CA SER A 690 -45.45 22.70 -11.17
C SER A 690 -44.50 22.30 -10.05
N PHE A 691 -43.63 23.23 -9.64
CA PHE A 691 -42.66 23.19 -8.53
C PHE A 691 -43.13 22.55 -7.19
N ALA A 692 -44.42 22.36 -6.94
CA ALA A 692 -44.95 21.81 -5.68
C ALA A 692 -44.81 20.27 -5.51
N GLN A 693 -44.75 19.51 -6.61
CA GLN A 693 -44.57 18.04 -6.55
C GLN A 693 -43.13 17.64 -6.19
N GLU A 694 -42.14 18.41 -6.62
CA GLU A 694 -40.71 18.13 -6.43
C GLU A 694 -40.30 18.21 -4.94
N SER A 695 -40.85 19.15 -4.18
CA SER A 695 -40.56 19.32 -2.75
C SER A 695 -41.13 18.21 -1.85
N SER A 696 -42.28 17.62 -2.22
CA SER A 696 -42.92 16.54 -1.46
C SER A 696 -42.17 15.22 -1.63
N PHE A 697 -41.79 14.91 -2.88
CA PHE A 697 -40.98 13.75 -3.23
C PHE A 697 -39.59 13.77 -2.57
N LEU A 698 -38.91 14.91 -2.62
CA LEU A 698 -37.61 15.11 -1.95
C LEU A 698 -37.69 14.79 -0.46
N LYS A 699 -38.74 15.26 0.21
CA LYS A 699 -38.95 15.01 1.64
C LYS A 699 -39.15 13.51 1.94
N LYS A 700 -39.98 12.81 1.16
CA LYS A 700 -40.19 11.35 1.31
C LYS A 700 -38.89 10.55 1.13
N ASN A 701 -38.05 10.96 0.18
CA ASN A 701 -36.76 10.33 -0.05
C ASN A 701 -35.73 10.64 1.06
N GLU A 702 -35.71 11.89 1.56
CA GLU A 702 -34.89 12.27 2.72
C GLU A 702 -35.32 11.51 4.00
N ASP A 703 -36.62 11.27 4.19
CA ASP A 703 -37.15 10.48 5.30
C ASP A 703 -36.70 9.01 5.22
N LEU A 704 -36.81 8.36 4.05
CA LEU A 704 -36.29 6.99 3.84
C LEU A 704 -34.80 6.91 4.12
N PHE A 705 -34.03 7.88 3.61
CA PHE A 705 -32.58 7.96 3.79
C PHE A 705 -32.20 8.14 5.28
N SER A 706 -32.93 8.97 6.02
CA SER A 706 -32.72 9.13 7.46
C SER A 706 -33.09 7.87 8.25
N GLY A 707 -34.11 7.13 7.79
CA GLY A 707 -34.59 5.90 8.41
C GLY A 707 -33.56 4.77 8.33
N VAL A 708 -32.96 4.55 7.15
CA VAL A 708 -31.91 3.53 7.00
C VAL A 708 -30.67 3.89 7.83
N LYS A 709 -30.27 5.16 7.92
CA LYS A 709 -29.15 5.59 8.77
C LYS A 709 -29.34 5.14 10.22
N LYS A 710 -30.50 5.47 10.79
CA LYS A 710 -30.87 5.08 12.16
C LYS A 710 -30.91 3.56 12.33
N LYS A 711 -31.38 2.83 11.31
CA LYS A 711 -31.41 1.36 11.32
C LYS A 711 -30.01 0.76 11.35
N LEU A 712 -29.05 1.32 10.60
CA LEU A 712 -27.66 0.86 10.63
C LEU A 712 -27.00 1.12 11.98
N GLU A 713 -27.13 2.33 12.53
CA GLU A 713 -26.63 2.66 13.87
C GLU A 713 -27.25 1.73 14.94
N HIS A 714 -28.54 1.40 14.78
CA HIS A 714 -29.22 0.45 15.66
C HIS A 714 -28.67 -0.97 15.55
N ILE A 715 -28.45 -1.51 14.34
CA ILE A 715 -27.87 -2.84 14.13
C ILE A 715 -26.47 -2.96 14.75
N ILE A 716 -25.63 -1.93 14.56
CA ILE A 716 -24.29 -1.86 15.15
C ILE A 716 -24.40 -1.88 16.68
N THR A 717 -25.21 -0.96 17.23
CA THR A 717 -25.40 -0.83 18.68
C THR A 717 -25.96 -2.10 19.29
N GLU A 718 -26.98 -2.71 18.68
CA GLU A 718 -27.59 -3.94 19.18
C GLU A 718 -26.63 -5.11 19.15
N THR A 719 -25.86 -5.26 18.07
CA THR A 719 -24.87 -6.34 17.94
C THR A 719 -23.78 -6.22 19.00
N VAL A 720 -23.27 -5.02 19.23
CA VAL A 720 -22.22 -4.79 20.23
C VAL A 720 -22.77 -4.87 21.66
N GLU A 721 -23.91 -4.26 21.95
CA GLU A 721 -24.45 -4.22 23.32
C GLU A 721 -25.13 -5.53 23.75
N LYS A 722 -25.62 -6.36 22.82
CA LYS A 722 -26.26 -7.64 23.16
C LYS A 722 -25.41 -8.84 22.82
N LYS A 723 -25.05 -9.02 21.53
CA LYS A 723 -24.39 -10.25 21.06
C LYS A 723 -22.95 -10.33 21.61
N MET A 724 -22.17 -9.26 21.45
CA MET A 724 -20.80 -9.20 21.97
C MET A 724 -20.76 -9.24 23.51
N GLU A 725 -21.65 -8.51 24.20
CA GLU A 725 -21.75 -8.57 25.67
C GLU A 725 -22.03 -9.99 26.18
N SER A 726 -22.94 -10.72 25.54
CA SER A 726 -23.27 -12.10 25.93
C SER A 726 -22.07 -13.05 25.83
N ILE A 727 -21.19 -12.82 24.84
CA ILE A 727 -19.94 -13.56 24.67
C ILE A 727 -18.93 -13.12 25.72
N PHE A 728 -18.78 -11.81 25.94
CA PHE A 728 -17.85 -11.26 26.93
C PHE A 728 -18.13 -11.72 28.35
N VAL A 729 -19.40 -11.85 28.74
CA VAL A 729 -19.77 -12.38 30.06
C VAL A 729 -19.30 -13.83 30.23
N LYS A 730 -19.54 -14.69 29.22
CA LYS A 730 -19.07 -16.09 29.24
C LYS A 730 -17.55 -16.17 29.19
N PHE A 731 -16.94 -15.36 28.33
CA PHE A 731 -15.50 -15.28 28.16
C PHE A 731 -14.80 -14.84 29.45
N ALA A 732 -15.32 -13.83 30.14
CA ALA A 732 -14.78 -13.38 31.42
C ALA A 732 -14.75 -14.50 32.48
N GLN A 733 -15.77 -15.37 32.49
CA GLN A 733 -15.79 -16.54 33.38
C GLN A 733 -14.69 -17.55 33.01
N HIS A 734 -14.49 -17.81 31.72
CA HIS A 734 -13.41 -18.67 31.23
C HIS A 734 -12.03 -18.08 31.53
N ALA A 735 -11.82 -16.79 31.26
CA ALA A 735 -10.59 -16.07 31.59
C ALA A 735 -10.29 -16.12 33.09
N MET A 736 -11.30 -15.96 33.95
CA MET A 736 -11.14 -16.12 35.40
C MET A 736 -10.75 -17.54 35.81
N LYS A 737 -11.30 -18.56 35.15
CA LYS A 737 -10.91 -19.96 35.37
C LYS A 737 -9.47 -20.23 34.91
N ARG A 738 -9.02 -19.61 33.82
CA ARG A 738 -7.61 -19.66 33.39
C ARG A 738 -6.72 -18.94 34.42
N TRP A 739 -7.15 -17.77 34.92
CA TRP A 739 -6.43 -17.03 35.95
C TRP A 739 -6.26 -17.84 37.25
N THR A 740 -7.26 -18.59 37.72
CA THR A 740 -7.10 -19.41 38.93
C THR A 740 -6.07 -20.53 38.77
N GLN A 741 -5.78 -20.97 37.54
CA GLN A 741 -4.77 -22.00 37.26
C GLN A 741 -3.34 -21.44 37.22
N ILE A 742 -3.16 -20.18 36.83
CA ILE A 742 -1.84 -19.56 36.68
C ILE A 742 -1.50 -18.54 37.78
N GLY A 743 -2.51 -17.90 38.37
CA GLY A 743 -2.35 -16.74 39.26
C GLY A 743 -1.58 -17.05 40.55
N ASN A 744 -1.63 -18.29 41.04
CA ASN A 744 -0.84 -18.73 42.20
C ASN A 744 0.67 -18.80 41.89
N ARG A 745 1.04 -19.02 40.62
CA ARG A 745 2.44 -19.03 40.16
C ARG A 745 2.96 -17.63 39.83
N VAL A 746 2.09 -16.62 39.80
CA VAL A 746 2.49 -15.24 39.55
C VAL A 746 3.00 -14.60 40.85
N ASN A 747 4.32 -14.45 40.93
CA ASN A 747 5.07 -13.92 42.07
C ASN A 747 6.09 -12.83 41.69
N ASN A 748 6.21 -12.49 40.40
CA ASN A 748 7.04 -11.39 39.90
C ASN A 748 6.18 -10.32 39.18
N PRO A 749 6.33 -9.02 39.50
CA PRO A 749 5.55 -7.97 38.85
C PRO A 749 5.89 -7.79 37.36
N GLY A 750 7.09 -8.19 36.92
CA GLY A 750 7.56 -8.10 35.53
C GLY A 750 6.65 -8.78 34.49
N ILE A 751 5.86 -9.78 34.90
CA ILE A 751 4.86 -10.41 34.02
C ILE A 751 3.78 -9.43 33.54
N PHE A 752 3.54 -8.35 34.28
CA PHE A 752 2.57 -7.30 33.97
C PHE A 752 3.16 -6.14 33.16
N ASN A 753 4.44 -6.20 32.77
CA ASN A 753 5.06 -5.12 32.04
C ASN A 753 4.27 -4.80 30.74
N PRO A 754 3.77 -3.56 30.59
CA PRO A 754 2.85 -3.19 29.53
C PRO A 754 3.46 -3.22 28.11
N GLN A 755 4.79 -3.22 27.98
CA GLN A 755 5.46 -3.27 26.67
C GLN A 755 5.28 -4.62 25.95
N PHE A 756 4.98 -5.68 26.71
CA PHE A 756 4.88 -7.04 26.17
C PHE A 756 3.45 -7.49 25.89
N TYR A 757 2.44 -6.67 26.15
CA TYR A 757 1.02 -7.02 25.95
C TYR A 757 0.64 -8.40 26.54
N GLY A 758 1.22 -8.77 27.69
CA GLY A 758 0.98 -10.05 28.35
C GLY A 758 1.73 -11.26 27.77
N LYS A 759 2.68 -11.04 26.85
CA LYS A 759 3.52 -12.07 26.22
C LYS A 759 5.00 -12.02 26.65
N ASN A 760 5.32 -11.42 27.80
CA ASN A 760 6.71 -11.19 28.23
C ASN A 760 7.55 -12.49 28.14
N PRO A 761 8.61 -12.54 27.31
CA PRO A 761 9.36 -13.76 27.03
C PRO A 761 10.09 -14.35 28.25
N LEU A 762 10.41 -13.54 29.27
CA LEU A 762 11.14 -13.96 30.46
C LEU A 762 10.35 -14.85 31.42
N PHE A 763 9.04 -14.97 31.23
CA PHE A 763 8.14 -15.73 32.09
C PHE A 763 7.55 -16.92 31.36
N LYS A 764 7.50 -18.07 32.04
CA LYS A 764 6.89 -19.31 31.50
C LYS A 764 5.39 -19.15 31.27
N ASP A 765 4.68 -18.61 32.27
CA ASP A 765 3.25 -18.29 32.16
C ASP A 765 3.08 -16.97 31.38
N LYS A 766 2.14 -16.93 30.43
CA LYS A 766 1.79 -15.72 29.67
C LYS A 766 0.41 -15.22 30.09
N LEU A 767 0.24 -13.92 30.30
CA LEU A 767 -1.06 -13.32 30.64
C LEU A 767 -1.98 -13.21 29.42
N TYR A 768 -1.41 -13.13 28.21
CA TYR A 768 -2.21 -13.09 26.98
C TYR A 768 -3.13 -14.31 26.82
N ILE A 769 -2.77 -15.46 27.42
CA ILE A 769 -3.60 -16.68 27.43
C ILE A 769 -4.99 -16.47 28.04
N LEU A 770 -5.14 -15.46 28.90
CA LEU A 770 -6.44 -15.09 29.46
C LEU A 770 -7.42 -14.63 28.38
N PHE A 771 -6.91 -14.11 27.26
CA PHE A 771 -7.66 -13.58 26.13
C PHE A 771 -7.54 -14.45 24.86
N ASP A 772 -6.86 -15.61 24.94
CA ASP A 772 -6.78 -16.56 23.84
C ASP A 772 -8.17 -17.07 23.41
N ASP A 773 -8.33 -17.27 22.11
CA ASP A 773 -9.56 -17.68 21.40
C ASP A 773 -10.69 -16.64 21.33
N LEU A 774 -10.55 -15.47 21.97
CA LEU A 774 -11.55 -14.40 21.87
C LEU A 774 -11.76 -13.95 20.42
N ASP A 775 -10.69 -13.90 19.62
CA ASP A 775 -10.72 -13.59 18.18
C ASP A 775 -11.59 -14.57 17.38
N LYS A 776 -11.52 -15.86 17.71
CA LYS A 776 -12.34 -16.91 17.09
C LYS A 776 -13.81 -16.78 17.49
N GLU A 777 -14.10 -16.52 18.76
CA GLU A 777 -15.48 -16.31 19.24
C GLU A 777 -16.11 -15.03 18.64
N MET A 778 -15.30 -14.03 18.32
CA MET A 778 -15.76 -12.78 17.72
C MET A 778 -15.95 -12.82 16.21
N SER A 779 -15.28 -13.73 15.49
CA SER A 779 -15.39 -13.83 14.03
C SER A 779 -16.84 -14.01 13.53
N PRO A 780 -17.65 -14.93 14.09
CA PRO A 780 -19.06 -15.08 13.69
C PRO A 780 -19.93 -13.85 14.00
N VAL A 781 -19.57 -13.07 15.03
CA VAL A 781 -20.27 -11.83 15.38
C VAL A 781 -20.05 -10.79 14.29
N PHE A 782 -18.81 -10.65 13.81
CA PHE A 782 -18.47 -9.73 12.72
C PHE A 782 -19.13 -10.15 11.41
N GLU A 783 -19.10 -11.44 11.05
CA GLU A 783 -19.81 -11.95 9.88
C GLU A 783 -21.31 -11.64 9.94
N THR A 784 -21.93 -11.84 11.12
CA THR A 784 -23.35 -11.55 11.34
C THR A 784 -23.64 -10.06 11.23
N LEU A 785 -22.81 -9.20 11.82
CA LEU A 785 -22.93 -7.75 11.74
C LEU A 785 -22.93 -7.28 10.29
N ILE A 786 -21.93 -7.69 9.52
CA ILE A 786 -21.80 -7.28 8.11
C ILE A 786 -23.02 -7.75 7.30
N ARG A 787 -23.46 -8.99 7.50
CA ARG A 787 -24.66 -9.52 6.83
C ARG A 787 -25.92 -8.73 7.15
N GLU A 788 -26.14 -8.35 8.41
CA GLU A 788 -27.31 -7.58 8.83
C GLU A 788 -27.30 -6.15 8.27
N LEU A 789 -26.12 -5.50 8.25
CA LEU A 789 -25.96 -4.20 7.62
C LEU A 789 -26.25 -4.25 6.12
N GLN A 790 -25.74 -5.27 5.43
CA GLN A 790 -25.99 -5.48 4.00
C GLN A 790 -27.49 -5.68 3.71
N ALA A 791 -28.18 -6.46 4.54
CA ALA A 791 -29.61 -6.68 4.42
C ALA A 791 -30.42 -5.39 4.58
N ALA A 792 -30.09 -4.55 5.57
CA ALA A 792 -30.76 -3.27 5.79
C ALA A 792 -30.59 -2.31 4.60
N LEU A 793 -29.43 -2.33 3.95
CA LEU A 793 -29.15 -1.50 2.79
C LEU A 793 -29.80 -2.03 1.50
N ALA A 794 -29.89 -3.34 1.33
CA ALA A 794 -30.66 -3.97 0.24
C ALA A 794 -32.17 -3.66 0.36
N GLU A 795 -32.70 -3.61 1.58
CA GLU A 795 -34.08 -3.20 1.84
C GLU A 795 -34.31 -1.74 1.47
N TYR A 796 -33.42 -0.83 1.90
CA TYR A 796 -33.46 0.58 1.51
C TYR A 796 -33.42 0.74 -0.02
N LYS A 797 -32.55 0.00 -0.72
CA LYS A 797 -32.48 -0.01 -2.18
C LYS A 797 -33.84 -0.33 -2.81
N SER A 798 -34.48 -1.40 -2.31
CA SER A 798 -35.78 -1.86 -2.82
C SER A 798 -36.88 -0.82 -2.57
N GLN A 799 -36.93 -0.24 -1.37
CA GLN A 799 -37.89 0.80 -0.99
C GLN A 799 -37.68 2.08 -1.82
N ALA A 800 -36.43 2.48 -2.04
CA ALA A 800 -36.11 3.62 -2.87
C ALA A 800 -36.52 3.38 -4.34
N ILE A 801 -36.19 2.23 -4.94
CA ILE A 801 -36.63 1.92 -6.31
C ILE A 801 -38.16 1.96 -6.41
N ALA A 802 -38.88 1.42 -5.43
CA ALA A 802 -40.34 1.45 -5.39
C ALA A 802 -40.88 2.90 -5.33
N LEU A 803 -40.35 3.73 -4.41
CA LEU A 803 -40.74 5.14 -4.28
C LEU A 803 -40.52 5.91 -5.59
N PHE A 804 -39.37 5.70 -6.22
CA PHE A 804 -39.02 6.38 -7.47
C PHE A 804 -39.90 5.90 -8.63
N THR A 805 -40.25 4.62 -8.67
CA THR A 805 -41.16 4.05 -9.69
C THR A 805 -42.60 4.53 -9.52
N SER A 806 -43.06 4.74 -8.29
CA SER A 806 -44.44 5.18 -8.02
C SER A 806 -44.67 6.68 -8.23
N GLU A 807 -43.66 7.52 -7.98
CA GLU A 807 -43.80 8.99 -8.00
C GLU A 807 -43.37 9.59 -9.35
N LEU A 808 -42.58 8.88 -10.16
CA LEU A 808 -42.12 9.32 -11.48
C LEU A 808 -42.75 8.40 -12.53
N ASP A 809 -43.90 8.83 -13.10
CA ASP A 809 -44.68 8.11 -14.12
C ASP A 809 -43.80 7.18 -14.99
N GLY A 810 -44.06 5.86 -14.91
CA GLY A 810 -43.19 4.76 -15.34
C GLY A 810 -42.72 4.70 -16.80
N LYS A 811 -42.84 5.78 -17.57
CA LYS A 811 -42.32 5.97 -18.93
C LYS A 811 -41.07 6.86 -19.01
N ARG A 812 -40.59 7.49 -17.90
CA ARG A 812 -39.51 8.50 -17.95
C ARG A 812 -38.22 8.19 -17.16
N VAL A 813 -38.16 7.12 -16.37
CA VAL A 813 -36.96 6.76 -15.59
C VAL A 813 -36.70 5.27 -15.74
N ASN A 814 -35.51 4.90 -16.22
CA ASN A 814 -35.08 3.50 -16.26
C ASN A 814 -34.77 3.06 -14.81
N SER A 815 -35.57 2.15 -14.26
CA SER A 815 -35.38 1.57 -12.92
C SER A 815 -33.98 1.00 -12.72
N HIS A 816 -33.32 0.59 -13.81
CA HIS A 816 -31.93 0.16 -13.84
C HIS A 816 -30.95 1.28 -13.45
N THR A 817 -31.16 2.52 -13.90
CA THR A 817 -30.25 3.66 -13.62
C THR A 817 -30.33 4.11 -12.16
N VAL A 818 -31.53 4.10 -11.57
CA VAL A 818 -31.74 4.36 -10.12
C VAL A 818 -31.14 3.23 -9.31
N GLY A 819 -31.38 1.98 -9.72
CA GLY A 819 -30.80 0.79 -9.11
C GLY A 819 -29.27 0.79 -9.12
N ASN A 820 -28.63 1.20 -10.22
CA ASN A 820 -27.18 1.27 -10.34
C ASN A 820 -26.57 2.41 -9.51
N SER A 821 -27.24 3.57 -9.46
CA SER A 821 -26.82 4.71 -8.62
C SER A 821 -26.92 4.39 -7.13
N LEU A 822 -27.97 3.67 -6.73
CA LEU A 822 -28.11 3.13 -5.38
C LEU A 822 -27.04 2.07 -5.09
N GLU A 823 -26.83 1.12 -6.00
CA GLU A 823 -25.80 0.09 -5.85
C GLU A 823 -24.41 0.69 -5.64
N HIS A 824 -24.10 1.80 -6.31
CA HIS A 824 -22.86 2.54 -6.11
C HIS A 824 -22.70 3.07 -4.69
N ALA A 825 -23.70 3.80 -4.20
CA ALA A 825 -23.65 4.42 -2.89
C ALA A 825 -23.60 3.35 -1.79
N LEU A 826 -24.26 2.22 -2.02
CA LEU A 826 -24.23 1.06 -1.13
C LEU A 826 -22.88 0.32 -1.19
N THR A 827 -22.30 0.16 -2.38
CA THR A 827 -20.95 -0.38 -2.56
C THR A 827 -19.91 0.54 -1.94
N TRP A 828 -20.07 1.86 -2.00
CA TRP A 828 -19.19 2.82 -1.33
C TRP A 828 -19.22 2.66 0.19
N HIS A 829 -20.39 2.37 0.76
CA HIS A 829 -20.56 2.19 2.21
C HIS A 829 -19.81 0.95 2.74
N PHE A 830 -19.79 -0.15 1.97
CA PHE A 830 -19.06 -1.39 2.31
C PHE A 830 -17.70 -1.53 1.61
N GLY A 831 -17.37 -0.58 0.74
CA GLY A 831 -16.27 -0.68 -0.22
C GLY A 831 -14.91 -0.70 0.43
N LYS A 832 -13.94 -1.29 -0.26
CA LYS A 832 -12.68 -1.78 0.30
C LYS A 832 -11.53 -0.75 0.45
N THR A 833 -11.72 0.53 0.08
CA THR A 833 -10.65 1.54 0.29
C THR A 833 -10.59 2.00 1.74
N ARG A 834 -9.37 2.04 2.34
CA ARG A 834 -9.00 2.56 3.68
C ARG A 834 -10.16 2.67 4.70
N SER A 835 -10.27 1.73 5.62
CA SER A 835 -11.37 1.66 6.61
C SER A 835 -12.71 1.26 5.96
N SER A 836 -12.71 0.15 5.23
CA SER A 836 -13.91 -0.46 4.68
C SER A 836 -14.81 -1.07 5.76
N MET A 837 -16.13 -0.98 5.63
CA MET A 837 -17.03 -1.64 6.61
C MET A 837 -17.13 -3.15 6.32
N ASN A 838 -16.06 -3.92 6.56
CA ASN A 838 -16.02 -5.37 6.32
C ASN A 838 -15.47 -6.16 7.52
N GLU A 839 -15.54 -7.48 7.42
CA GLU A 839 -15.09 -8.40 8.47
C GLU A 839 -13.62 -8.20 8.85
N HIS A 840 -12.75 -8.00 7.85
CA HIS A 840 -11.32 -7.78 8.08
C HIS A 840 -11.07 -6.49 8.89
N THR A 841 -11.76 -5.41 8.55
CA THR A 841 -11.66 -4.13 9.26
C THR A 841 -12.22 -4.25 10.68
N CYS A 842 -13.31 -4.98 10.86
CA CYS A 842 -13.85 -5.27 12.20
C CYS A 842 -12.83 -6.06 13.04
N LYS A 843 -12.18 -7.09 12.48
CA LYS A 843 -11.14 -7.86 13.15
C LYS A 843 -9.94 -7.01 13.55
N LEU A 844 -9.39 -6.22 12.62
CA LEU A 844 -8.26 -5.34 12.90
C LEU A 844 -8.60 -4.27 13.96
N THR A 845 -9.77 -3.64 13.84
CA THR A 845 -10.24 -2.63 14.80
C THR A 845 -10.44 -3.24 16.18
N PHE A 846 -11.01 -4.43 16.26
CA PHE A 846 -11.18 -5.17 17.50
C PHE A 846 -9.84 -5.54 18.15
N GLU A 847 -8.89 -6.08 17.38
CA GLU A 847 -7.57 -6.45 17.88
C GLU A 847 -6.78 -5.23 18.38
N LYS A 848 -6.86 -4.09 17.67
CA LYS A 848 -6.29 -2.81 18.13
C LYS A 848 -6.82 -2.45 19.51
N HIS A 849 -8.15 -2.40 19.66
CA HIS A 849 -8.79 -2.03 20.93
C HIS A 849 -8.54 -3.05 22.04
N LEU A 850 -8.42 -4.34 21.72
CA LEU A 850 -8.08 -5.38 22.70
C LEU A 850 -6.68 -5.18 23.26
N LYS A 851 -5.68 -4.94 22.40
CA LYS A 851 -4.30 -4.67 22.84
C LYS A 851 -4.22 -3.40 23.69
N ASP A 852 -4.85 -2.32 23.23
CA ASP A 852 -4.90 -1.04 23.95
C ASP A 852 -5.59 -1.16 25.30
N SER A 853 -6.73 -1.85 25.36
CA SER A 853 -7.49 -2.04 26.60
C SER A 853 -6.74 -2.96 27.57
N LEU A 854 -6.10 -4.02 27.07
CA LEU A 854 -5.25 -4.90 27.86
C LEU A 854 -4.11 -4.11 28.51
N LYS A 855 -3.45 -3.25 27.74
CA LYS A 855 -2.38 -2.37 28.23
C LYS A 855 -2.88 -1.44 29.34
N ARG A 856 -3.90 -0.62 29.06
CA ARG A 856 -4.38 0.44 29.96
C ARG A 856 -5.13 -0.06 31.19
N HIS A 857 -5.91 -1.13 31.06
CA HIS A 857 -6.86 -1.53 32.12
C HIS A 857 -6.44 -2.76 32.92
N LEU A 858 -5.44 -3.51 32.45
CA LEU A 858 -4.92 -4.68 33.16
C LEU A 858 -3.42 -4.55 33.43
N LEU A 859 -2.60 -4.34 32.39
CA LEU A 859 -1.14 -4.40 32.55
C LEU A 859 -0.57 -3.20 33.30
N GLU A 860 -0.83 -1.96 32.87
CA GLU A 860 -0.33 -0.74 33.54
C GLU A 860 -0.76 -0.67 35.02
N PRO A 861 -2.05 -0.88 35.39
CA PRO A 861 -2.45 -0.88 36.79
C PRO A 861 -1.81 -2.02 37.58
N ALA A 862 -1.71 -3.22 36.98
CA ALA A 862 -1.13 -4.37 37.66
C ALA A 862 0.37 -4.22 37.91
N TYR A 863 1.06 -3.54 36.99
CA TYR A 863 2.50 -3.28 37.08
C TYR A 863 2.82 -2.26 38.17
N LYS A 864 1.90 -1.32 38.45
CA LYS A 864 2.02 -0.30 39.49
C LYS A 864 1.54 -0.75 40.88
N ASP A 865 0.42 -1.46 40.96
CA ASP A 865 -0.28 -1.75 42.24
C ASP A 865 0.34 -2.90 43.06
N GLY A 866 1.31 -3.63 42.51
CA GLY A 866 1.95 -4.79 43.15
C GLY A 866 1.09 -6.07 43.13
N ILE A 867 1.74 -7.23 43.23
CA ILE A 867 1.15 -8.54 42.88
C ILE A 867 -0.08 -8.92 43.71
N GLU A 868 0.00 -8.80 45.04
CA GLU A 868 -1.10 -9.23 45.93
C GLU A 868 -2.33 -8.33 45.81
N HIS A 869 -2.14 -7.08 45.38
CA HIS A 869 -3.24 -6.20 45.04
C HIS A 869 -3.86 -6.58 43.70
N THR A 870 -3.02 -6.83 42.70
CA THR A 870 -3.41 -7.30 41.37
C THR A 870 -4.17 -8.62 41.42
N LYS A 871 -3.71 -9.60 42.20
CA LYS A 871 -4.38 -10.90 42.38
C LYS A 871 -5.83 -10.74 42.83
N ARG A 872 -6.08 -9.84 43.79
CA ARG A 872 -7.43 -9.55 44.31
C ARG A 872 -8.29 -8.79 43.30
N LYS A 873 -7.70 -7.94 42.48
CA LYS A 873 -8.40 -7.11 41.49
C LYS A 873 -8.50 -7.73 40.09
N MET A 874 -7.84 -8.84 39.79
CA MET A 874 -7.73 -9.38 38.42
C MET A 874 -9.10 -9.56 37.74
N GLY A 875 -10.11 -10.07 38.46
CA GLY A 875 -11.45 -10.21 37.90
C GLY A 875 -12.13 -8.88 37.56
N ARG A 876 -11.76 -7.80 38.25
CA ARG A 876 -12.17 -6.43 37.89
C ARG A 876 -11.41 -5.94 36.66
N HIS A 877 -10.10 -6.17 36.59
CA HIS A 877 -9.27 -5.79 35.44
C HIS A 877 -9.73 -6.46 34.14
N ILE A 878 -9.98 -7.78 34.15
CA ILE A 878 -10.51 -8.51 32.99
C ILE A 878 -11.83 -7.92 32.51
N LYS A 879 -12.76 -7.63 33.43
CA LYS A 879 -14.05 -7.00 33.08
C LYS A 879 -13.87 -5.59 32.52
N ASN A 880 -12.96 -4.81 33.08
CA ASN A 880 -12.65 -3.46 32.59
C ASN A 880 -12.06 -3.50 31.18
N VAL A 881 -11.16 -4.45 30.89
CA VAL A 881 -10.62 -4.66 29.54
C VAL A 881 -11.76 -4.92 28.56
N LEU A 882 -12.61 -5.93 28.81
CA LEU A 882 -13.70 -6.28 27.91
C LEU A 882 -14.71 -5.12 27.73
N SER A 883 -15.03 -4.42 28.82
CA SER A 883 -15.91 -3.24 28.76
C SER A 883 -15.32 -2.11 27.92
N ALA A 884 -14.03 -1.80 28.09
CA ALA A 884 -13.33 -0.77 27.33
C ALA A 884 -13.22 -1.12 25.84
N VAL A 885 -12.92 -2.40 25.51
CA VAL A 885 -12.94 -2.91 24.13
C VAL A 885 -14.29 -2.67 23.49
N ARG A 886 -15.37 -3.06 24.18
CA ARG A 886 -16.74 -2.90 23.69
C ARG A 886 -17.06 -1.44 23.38
N THR A 887 -16.80 -0.53 24.32
CA THR A 887 -17.11 0.90 24.17
C THR A 887 -16.28 1.55 23.07
N SER A 888 -14.98 1.25 22.99
CA SER A 888 -14.09 1.83 21.98
C SER A 888 -14.40 1.29 20.58
N PHE A 889 -14.65 -0.01 20.47
CA PHE A 889 -15.07 -0.65 19.22
C PHE A 889 -16.41 -0.08 18.72
N LEU A 890 -17.41 0.07 19.60
CA LEU A 890 -18.70 0.65 19.24
C LEU A 890 -18.54 2.07 18.67
N LYS A 891 -17.75 2.90 19.36
CA LYS A 891 -17.48 4.28 18.94
C LYS A 891 -16.85 4.33 17.55
N ASP A 892 -15.81 3.54 17.32
CA ASP A 892 -15.07 3.56 16.05
C ASP A 892 -15.90 3.02 14.89
N ILE A 893 -16.65 1.93 15.09
CA ILE A 893 -17.51 1.38 14.04
C ILE A 893 -18.68 2.33 13.71
N ILE A 894 -19.24 3.03 14.70
CA ILE A 894 -20.26 4.07 14.46
C ILE A 894 -19.64 5.28 13.74
N SER A 895 -18.45 5.73 14.14
CA SER A 895 -17.73 6.82 13.46
C SER A 895 -17.52 6.46 12.00
N LEU A 896 -17.02 5.24 11.77
CA LEU A 896 -16.74 4.75 10.43
C LEU A 896 -18.01 4.64 9.58
N CYS A 897 -19.11 4.15 10.16
CA CYS A 897 -20.40 4.11 9.50
C CYS A 897 -20.89 5.52 9.12
N ASN A 898 -20.70 6.51 10.00
CA ASN A 898 -21.09 7.90 9.80
C ASN A 898 -20.24 8.63 8.76
N GLU A 899 -18.93 8.46 8.79
CA GLU A 899 -18.00 9.00 7.79
C GLU A 899 -18.32 8.47 6.39
N ARG A 900 -18.76 7.22 6.30
CA ARG A 900 -19.18 6.55 5.06
C ARG A 900 -20.64 6.81 4.69
N TRP A 901 -21.37 7.62 5.47
CA TRP A 901 -22.76 7.94 5.19
C TRP A 901 -22.88 9.16 4.26
N PRO A 902 -23.38 9.03 3.03
CA PRO A 902 -23.39 10.13 2.07
C PRO A 902 -24.42 11.22 2.42
N SER A 903 -23.96 12.36 2.93
CA SER A 903 -24.81 13.46 3.48
C SER A 903 -25.84 14.07 2.52
N ASN A 904 -25.73 13.82 1.21
CA ASN A 904 -26.65 14.35 0.18
C ASN A 904 -27.16 13.28 -0.82
N LEU A 905 -27.09 11.98 -0.47
CA LEU A 905 -27.49 10.90 -1.38
C LEU A 905 -28.95 11.02 -1.84
N ALA A 906 -29.85 11.46 -0.95
CA ALA A 906 -31.25 11.66 -1.30
C ALA A 906 -31.41 12.66 -2.47
N ARG A 907 -30.69 13.79 -2.43
CA ARG A 907 -30.71 14.81 -3.50
C ARG A 907 -29.97 14.36 -4.77
N PHE A 908 -28.91 13.59 -4.60
CA PHE A 908 -28.18 12.94 -5.69
C PHE A 908 -29.08 11.98 -6.49
N MET A 909 -29.89 11.18 -5.80
CA MET A 909 -30.80 10.23 -6.44
C MET A 909 -31.93 10.91 -7.21
N VAL A 910 -32.49 12.00 -6.68
CA VAL A 910 -33.50 12.81 -7.40
C VAL A 910 -32.93 13.39 -8.70
N ARG A 911 -31.66 13.82 -8.69
CA ARG A 911 -30.98 14.37 -9.88
C ARG A 911 -30.66 13.32 -10.94
N ALA A 912 -30.31 12.08 -10.54
CA ALA A 912 -30.09 10.97 -11.46
C ALA A 912 -31.37 10.55 -12.22
N CYS A 913 -32.54 10.98 -11.75
CA CYS A 913 -33.85 10.64 -12.33
C CYS A 913 -34.43 11.74 -13.23
N ASN A 914 -33.77 12.90 -13.36
CA ASN A 914 -34.17 13.89 -14.34
C ASN A 914 -33.57 13.50 -15.71
N PRO A 915 -34.37 13.30 -16.77
CA PRO A 915 -33.85 12.86 -18.05
C PRO A 915 -32.92 13.92 -18.64
N LEU A 916 -31.72 13.50 -19.06
CA LEU A 916 -30.92 14.26 -20.00
C LEU A 916 -31.74 14.39 -21.28
N ILE A 917 -32.28 15.58 -21.54
CA ILE A 917 -33.09 15.86 -22.73
C ILE A 917 -32.20 15.62 -23.97
N SER A 918 -32.49 14.54 -24.67
CA SER A 918 -31.70 13.93 -25.75
C SER A 918 -31.72 14.68 -27.08
N ASN A 919 -31.96 16.00 -27.08
CA ASN A 919 -31.95 16.79 -28.30
C ASN A 919 -31.26 18.17 -28.09
N PRO A 920 -30.06 18.40 -28.64
CA PRO A 920 -29.28 19.63 -28.39
C PRO A 920 -29.93 20.91 -28.95
N LYS A 921 -30.99 20.81 -29.77
CA LYS A 921 -31.72 21.96 -30.34
C LYS A 921 -32.97 22.37 -29.54
N SER A 922 -33.33 21.66 -28.47
CA SER A 922 -34.53 21.95 -27.66
C SER A 922 -34.25 21.99 -26.16
N GLN A 923 -33.06 22.43 -25.74
CA GLN A 923 -32.69 22.54 -24.34
C GLN A 923 -33.06 23.92 -23.77
N PRO A 924 -33.53 24.00 -22.51
CA PRO A 924 -33.93 25.26 -21.91
C PRO A 924 -32.72 26.19 -21.69
N GLN A 925 -32.86 27.45 -22.09
CA GLN A 925 -31.94 28.54 -21.73
C GLN A 925 -31.92 28.71 -20.20
N GLY A 926 -30.76 28.99 -19.60
CA GLY A 926 -30.64 29.11 -18.14
C GLY A 926 -29.39 28.53 -17.51
N CYS A 927 -29.31 28.70 -16.18
CA CYS A 927 -28.37 28.00 -15.31
C CYS A 927 -28.90 26.60 -15.03
N THR A 928 -28.12 25.58 -15.36
CA THR A 928 -28.49 24.16 -15.23
C THR A 928 -27.36 23.36 -14.60
N PHE A 929 -27.65 22.14 -14.14
CA PHE A 929 -26.61 21.22 -13.69
C PHE A 929 -25.71 20.80 -14.86
N CYS A 930 -24.43 20.57 -14.60
CA CYS A 930 -23.49 20.17 -15.66
C CYS A 930 -23.63 18.71 -16.13
N GLY A 931 -24.65 17.98 -15.68
CA GLY A 931 -24.82 16.55 -15.94
C GLY A 931 -23.87 15.64 -15.17
N ASP A 932 -22.78 16.19 -14.61
CA ASP A 932 -21.81 15.45 -13.79
C ASP A 932 -22.36 15.11 -12.39
N ILE A 933 -22.83 13.87 -12.25
CA ILE A 933 -23.30 13.19 -11.04
C ILE A 933 -22.31 13.34 -9.85
N LYS A 934 -20.99 13.41 -10.10
CA LYS A 934 -19.94 13.52 -9.07
C LYS A 934 -19.54 14.97 -8.77
N CYS A 935 -20.12 15.95 -9.45
CA CYS A 935 -19.74 17.34 -9.29
C CYS A 935 -20.17 17.90 -7.92
N SER A 936 -19.18 18.11 -7.05
CA SER A 936 -19.38 18.68 -5.71
C SER A 936 -19.92 20.12 -5.74
N VAL A 937 -19.69 20.88 -6.82
CA VAL A 937 -20.18 22.25 -6.96
C VAL A 937 -21.65 22.30 -7.40
N CYS A 938 -22.11 21.30 -8.17
CA CYS A 938 -23.52 21.20 -8.55
C CYS A 938 -24.42 21.01 -7.33
N PHE A 939 -23.91 20.59 -6.16
CA PHE A 939 -24.68 20.58 -4.90
C PHE A 939 -25.18 21.97 -4.49
N TYR A 940 -24.49 23.02 -4.92
CA TYR A 940 -24.81 24.41 -4.60
C TYR A 940 -25.55 25.12 -5.72
N ILE A 941 -25.58 24.55 -6.94
CA ILE A 941 -26.25 25.17 -8.09
C ILE A 941 -27.77 25.16 -7.93
N GLU A 942 -28.38 26.31 -8.18
CA GLU A 942 -29.82 26.48 -8.35
C GLU A 942 -30.13 26.56 -9.85
N SER A 943 -30.94 25.61 -10.33
CA SER A 943 -31.29 25.51 -11.73
C SER A 943 -32.49 26.42 -12.03
N SER A 944 -32.32 27.38 -12.92
CA SER A 944 -33.38 28.31 -13.31
C SER A 944 -33.03 28.99 -14.64
N SER A 945 -34.06 29.36 -15.41
CA SER A 945 -33.93 30.25 -16.58
C SER A 945 -33.94 31.74 -16.21
N THR A 946 -34.24 32.05 -14.94
CA THR A 946 -34.31 33.42 -14.43
C THR A 946 -33.65 33.55 -13.06
N PHE A 947 -33.21 34.76 -12.72
CA PHE A 947 -32.77 35.09 -11.36
C PHE A 947 -33.39 36.40 -10.91
N LYS A 948 -33.58 36.56 -9.60
CA LYS A 948 -34.22 37.72 -9.01
C LYS A 948 -33.23 38.50 -8.15
N SER A 949 -33.24 39.82 -8.26
CA SER A 949 -32.56 40.68 -7.28
C SER A 949 -33.32 40.62 -5.96
N SER A 950 -32.66 40.19 -4.89
CA SER A 950 -33.25 40.21 -3.54
C SER A 950 -33.59 41.64 -3.08
N ASN A 951 -32.84 42.63 -3.57
CA ASN A 951 -32.96 44.03 -3.14
C ASN A 951 -33.93 44.86 -3.99
N LYS A 952 -33.90 44.70 -5.32
CA LYS A 952 -34.77 45.46 -6.24
C LYS A 952 -36.05 44.71 -6.62
N GLY A 953 -36.10 43.39 -6.39
CA GLY A 953 -37.22 42.53 -6.76
C GLY A 953 -37.33 42.22 -8.26
N THR A 954 -36.54 42.89 -9.11
CA THR A 954 -36.50 42.68 -10.56
C THR A 954 -36.04 41.27 -10.91
N ILE A 955 -36.72 40.65 -11.88
CA ILE A 955 -36.40 39.31 -12.41
C ILE A 955 -35.71 39.46 -13.76
N TYR A 956 -34.59 38.78 -13.93
CA TYR A 956 -33.76 38.78 -15.12
C TYR A 956 -33.75 37.40 -15.78
N ILE A 957 -33.74 37.37 -17.11
CA ILE A 957 -33.70 36.14 -17.90
C ILE A 957 -32.23 35.83 -18.24
N ILE A 958 -31.82 34.60 -17.99
CA ILE A 958 -30.50 34.08 -18.37
C ILE A 958 -30.57 33.67 -19.84
N GLN A 959 -29.86 34.39 -20.70
CA GLN A 959 -29.91 34.21 -22.15
C GLN A 959 -29.14 32.96 -22.62
N ASP A 960 -28.04 32.67 -21.92
CA ASP A 960 -27.12 31.59 -22.27
C ASP A 960 -27.44 30.28 -21.56
N ARG A 961 -26.85 29.19 -22.05
CA ARG A 961 -26.88 27.90 -21.38
C ARG A 961 -25.65 27.75 -20.51
N LEU A 962 -25.84 27.84 -19.20
CA LEU A 962 -24.76 27.93 -18.23
C LEU A 962 -24.81 26.76 -17.24
N ASN A 963 -23.65 26.30 -16.78
CA ASN A 963 -23.54 25.24 -15.77
C ASN A 963 -22.22 25.37 -15.00
N CYS A 964 -21.91 24.40 -14.12
CA CYS A 964 -20.71 24.48 -13.29
C CYS A 964 -19.37 24.41 -14.06
N ALA A 965 -19.37 23.93 -15.30
CA ALA A 965 -18.18 23.83 -16.15
C ALA A 965 -17.96 25.10 -16.99
N SER A 966 -18.96 25.99 -17.08
CA SER A 966 -18.86 27.24 -17.82
C SER A 966 -17.68 28.09 -17.34
N LYS A 967 -16.95 28.64 -18.31
CA LYS A 967 -15.78 29.53 -18.15
C LYS A 967 -16.12 30.92 -18.66
N ASN A 968 -15.36 31.92 -18.24
CA ASN A 968 -15.58 33.33 -18.60
C ASN A 968 -17.00 33.76 -18.24
N VAL A 969 -17.40 33.60 -16.97
CA VAL A 969 -18.77 33.80 -16.51
C VAL A 969 -18.88 34.76 -15.35
N ILE A 970 -20.05 35.40 -15.23
CA ILE A 970 -20.53 36.06 -14.02
C ILE A 970 -21.47 35.10 -13.28
N TYR A 971 -21.32 35.02 -11.96
CA TYR A 971 -22.15 34.18 -11.09
C TYR A 971 -22.67 34.95 -9.88
N LEU A 972 -23.76 34.46 -9.34
CA LEU A 972 -24.49 34.97 -8.18
C LEU A 972 -24.46 33.93 -7.07
N ILE A 973 -24.05 34.34 -5.87
CA ILE A 973 -24.20 33.55 -4.65
C ILE A 973 -25.31 34.19 -3.82
N THR A 974 -26.31 33.42 -3.42
CA THR A 974 -27.42 33.86 -2.57
C THR A 974 -27.43 33.07 -1.26
N CYS A 975 -27.51 33.76 -0.13
CA CYS A 975 -27.72 33.13 1.16
C CYS A 975 -29.20 32.74 1.32
N LYS A 976 -29.49 31.44 1.49
CA LYS A 976 -30.85 30.92 1.67
C LYS A 976 -31.49 31.37 2.98
N LYS A 977 -30.70 31.66 4.01
CA LYS A 977 -31.19 32.06 5.34
C LYS A 977 -31.60 33.54 5.41
N CYS A 978 -30.79 34.45 4.85
CA CYS A 978 -31.04 35.90 4.95
C CYS A 978 -31.26 36.60 3.59
N SER A 979 -31.23 35.85 2.48
CA SER A 979 -31.42 36.34 1.11
C SER A 979 -30.37 37.34 0.59
N ALA A 980 -29.29 37.61 1.34
CA ALA A 980 -28.19 38.45 0.90
C ALA A 980 -27.47 37.86 -0.33
N GLN A 981 -27.07 38.72 -1.27
CA GLN A 981 -26.51 38.34 -2.57
C GLN A 981 -25.07 38.83 -2.75
N TYR A 982 -24.26 38.02 -3.44
CA TYR A 982 -22.88 38.31 -3.88
C TYR A 982 -22.74 38.05 -5.38
N VAL A 983 -22.17 38.99 -6.11
CA VAL A 983 -21.80 38.82 -7.53
C VAL A 983 -20.30 38.58 -7.63
N GLY A 984 -19.89 37.61 -8.44
CA GLY A 984 -18.48 37.36 -8.72
C GLY A 984 -18.22 37.00 -10.18
N GLN A 985 -16.96 37.15 -10.60
CA GLN A 985 -16.49 36.69 -11.92
C GLN A 985 -15.44 35.58 -11.84
N THR A 986 -15.26 34.86 -12.94
CA THR A 986 -14.15 33.93 -13.15
C THR A 986 -13.85 33.70 -14.64
N THR A 987 -12.56 33.70 -15.01
CA THR A 987 -12.09 33.20 -16.32
C THR A 987 -11.90 31.69 -16.33
N GLN A 988 -11.66 31.08 -15.16
CA GLN A 988 -11.64 29.63 -14.96
C GLN A 988 -13.06 29.07 -14.85
N SER A 989 -13.22 27.74 -14.84
CA SER A 989 -14.54 27.14 -14.64
C SER A 989 -15.11 27.52 -13.28
N ILE A 990 -16.42 27.76 -13.21
CA ILE A 990 -17.08 28.11 -11.94
C ILE A 990 -16.91 26.97 -10.90
N ARG A 991 -16.78 25.71 -11.34
CA ARG A 991 -16.40 24.58 -10.49
C ARG A 991 -15.11 24.88 -9.69
N ARG A 992 -14.03 25.27 -10.37
CA ARG A 992 -12.75 25.56 -9.70
C ARG A 992 -12.84 26.80 -8.81
N ARG A 993 -13.50 27.86 -9.28
CA ARG A 993 -13.68 29.09 -8.50
C ARG A 993 -14.50 28.87 -7.23
N PHE A 994 -15.56 28.08 -7.31
CA PHE A 994 -16.44 27.86 -6.17
C PHE A 994 -15.81 26.94 -5.11
N VAL A 995 -15.01 25.95 -5.53
CA VAL A 995 -14.17 25.16 -4.60
C VAL A 995 -13.25 26.08 -3.78
N TYR A 996 -12.66 27.09 -4.42
CA TYR A 996 -11.86 28.10 -3.71
C TYR A 996 -12.70 28.87 -2.67
N HIS A 997 -13.92 29.32 -3.02
CA HIS A 997 -14.82 29.98 -2.06
C HIS A 997 -15.12 29.07 -0.85
N LEU A 998 -15.47 27.81 -1.08
CA LEU A 998 -15.72 26.84 -0.01
C LEU A 998 -14.50 26.67 0.90
N SER A 999 -13.29 26.58 0.32
CA SER A 999 -12.04 26.55 1.07
C SER A 999 -11.87 27.80 1.94
N THR A 1000 -12.05 29.00 1.38
CA THR A 1000 -11.91 30.24 2.16
C THR A 1000 -12.90 30.35 3.32
N ILE A 1001 -14.13 29.85 3.16
CA ILE A 1001 -15.14 29.83 4.22
C ILE A 1001 -14.72 28.85 5.31
N LYS A 1002 -14.34 27.61 4.96
CA LYS A 1002 -13.88 26.59 5.91
C LYS A 1002 -12.65 27.05 6.71
N CYS A 1003 -11.70 27.72 6.04
CA CYS A 1003 -10.50 28.27 6.66
C CYS A 1003 -10.71 29.60 7.40
N LYS A 1004 -11.96 30.07 7.55
CA LYS A 1004 -12.31 31.32 8.27
C LYS A 1004 -11.47 32.54 7.85
N LYS A 1005 -11.12 32.64 6.56
CA LYS A 1005 -10.28 33.75 6.06
C LYS A 1005 -10.99 35.10 6.26
N ASP A 1006 -10.23 36.18 6.38
CA ASP A 1006 -10.76 37.54 6.60
C ASP A 1006 -11.37 38.17 5.32
N LEU A 1007 -12.32 37.48 4.69
CA LEU A 1007 -12.99 37.88 3.44
C LEU A 1007 -14.50 38.01 3.64
N ALA A 1008 -15.19 38.73 2.74
CA ALA A 1008 -16.61 39.06 2.91
C ALA A 1008 -17.53 37.83 2.99
N LEU A 1009 -17.33 36.83 2.12
CA LEU A 1009 -18.11 35.58 2.11
C LEU A 1009 -17.83 34.71 3.37
N PRO A 1010 -16.56 34.39 3.72
CA PRO A 1010 -16.24 33.69 4.98
C PRO A 1010 -16.76 34.38 6.23
N LYS A 1011 -16.67 35.72 6.33
CA LYS A 1011 -17.19 36.46 7.48
C LYS A 1011 -18.70 36.25 7.67
N HIS A 1012 -19.45 36.18 6.57
CA HIS A 1012 -20.89 35.97 6.61
C HIS A 1012 -21.25 34.53 7.02
N TYR A 1013 -20.69 33.53 6.33
CA TYR A 1013 -21.04 32.12 6.53
C TYR A 1013 -20.42 31.48 7.78
N ASN A 1014 -19.53 32.17 8.49
CA ASN A 1014 -19.01 31.76 9.80
C ASN A 1014 -19.65 32.50 10.98
N THR A 1015 -20.71 33.29 10.76
CA THR A 1015 -21.53 33.81 11.88
C THR A 1015 -22.33 32.67 12.52
N ALA A 1016 -22.69 32.81 13.81
CA ALA A 1016 -23.33 31.74 14.59
C ALA A 1016 -24.63 31.17 13.98
N ASP A 1017 -25.27 31.95 13.11
CA ASP A 1017 -26.52 31.60 12.45
C ASP A 1017 -26.35 31.05 11.02
N HIS A 1018 -25.14 30.99 10.45
CA HIS A 1018 -24.97 30.61 9.04
C HIS A 1018 -24.00 29.43 8.90
N SER A 1019 -24.17 28.68 7.82
CA SER A 1019 -23.34 27.52 7.49
C SER A 1019 -23.15 27.40 5.98
N LEU A 1020 -22.29 26.47 5.55
CA LEU A 1020 -22.13 26.14 4.12
C LEU A 1020 -23.43 25.65 3.47
N GLN A 1021 -24.39 25.11 4.26
CA GLN A 1021 -25.66 24.61 3.73
C GLN A 1021 -26.58 25.73 3.23
N ASP A 1022 -26.36 26.96 3.72
CA ASP A 1022 -27.15 28.14 3.39
C ASP A 1022 -26.72 28.78 2.05
N ILE A 1023 -25.76 28.21 1.33
CA ILE A 1023 -25.27 28.75 0.07
C ILE A 1023 -26.12 28.27 -1.12
N SER A 1024 -26.54 29.20 -1.98
CA SER A 1024 -27.06 28.94 -3.34
C SER A 1024 -26.16 29.61 -4.37
N LEU A 1025 -25.81 28.91 -5.45
CA LEU A 1025 -24.97 29.39 -6.55
C LEU A 1025 -25.77 29.37 -7.85
N MET A 1026 -25.67 30.43 -8.65
CA MET A 1026 -26.25 30.48 -9.98
C MET A 1026 -25.28 31.15 -10.94
N VAL A 1027 -25.09 30.61 -12.14
CA VAL A 1027 -24.30 31.26 -13.20
C VAL A 1027 -25.27 32.10 -14.02
N ILE A 1028 -24.99 33.40 -14.18
CA ILE A 1028 -26.00 34.36 -14.67
C ILE A 1028 -25.67 34.97 -16.03
N GLU A 1029 -24.40 34.97 -16.45
CA GLU A 1029 -23.98 35.46 -17.78
C GLU A 1029 -22.67 34.79 -18.23
N GLN A 1030 -22.54 34.51 -19.53
CA GLN A 1030 -21.26 34.15 -20.16
C GLN A 1030 -20.70 35.32 -20.99
N VAL A 1031 -19.43 35.64 -20.75
CA VAL A 1031 -18.72 36.75 -21.37
C VAL A 1031 -17.82 36.22 -22.49
N THR A 1032 -18.05 36.68 -23.72
CA THR A 1032 -17.34 36.20 -24.92
C THR A 1032 -15.93 36.76 -25.07
N ASN A 1033 -15.68 37.97 -24.55
CA ASN A 1033 -14.36 38.62 -24.56
C ASN A 1033 -13.83 38.78 -23.13
N GLU A 1034 -12.77 38.05 -22.79
CA GLU A 1034 -12.18 38.04 -21.44
C GLU A 1034 -11.77 39.43 -20.95
N SER A 1035 -11.35 40.33 -21.84
CA SER A 1035 -11.00 41.72 -21.49
C SER A 1035 -12.19 42.55 -20.96
N SER A 1036 -13.42 42.07 -21.13
CA SER A 1036 -14.65 42.77 -20.69
C SER A 1036 -15.27 42.21 -19.40
N ILE A 1037 -14.72 41.12 -18.84
CA ILE A 1037 -15.33 40.41 -17.71
C ILE A 1037 -15.46 41.27 -16.45
N LEU A 1038 -14.46 42.12 -16.18
CA LEU A 1038 -14.46 43.02 -15.02
C LEU A 1038 -15.56 44.09 -15.14
N GLN A 1039 -15.77 44.63 -16.35
CA GLN A 1039 -16.82 45.61 -16.60
C GLN A 1039 -18.21 45.01 -16.40
N ARG A 1040 -18.41 43.74 -16.81
CA ARG A 1040 -19.66 43.01 -16.60
C ARG A 1040 -19.92 42.68 -15.13
N GLU A 1041 -18.90 42.31 -14.37
CA GLU A 1041 -19.03 42.11 -12.92
C GLU A 1041 -19.48 43.39 -12.21
N GLN A 1042 -18.85 44.53 -12.51
CA GLN A 1042 -19.22 45.84 -11.95
C GLN A 1042 -20.65 46.24 -12.31
N TYR A 1043 -21.07 46.00 -13.55
CA TYR A 1043 -22.44 46.20 -13.98
C TYR A 1043 -23.43 45.42 -13.11
N TRP A 1044 -23.23 44.11 -12.90
CA TRP A 1044 -24.15 43.29 -12.12
C TRP A 1044 -24.13 43.60 -10.62
N ILE A 1045 -22.98 43.98 -10.06
CA ILE A 1045 -22.89 44.45 -8.67
C ILE A 1045 -23.80 45.68 -8.47
N SER A 1046 -23.73 46.64 -9.39
CA SER A 1046 -24.57 47.84 -9.38
C SER A 1046 -26.05 47.50 -9.65
N GLU A 1047 -26.30 46.65 -10.65
CA GLU A 1047 -27.67 46.33 -11.08
C GLU A 1047 -28.43 45.53 -10.04
N LEU A 1048 -27.77 44.61 -9.33
CA LEU A 1048 -28.40 43.81 -8.27
C LEU A 1048 -28.31 44.46 -6.88
N ASN A 1049 -27.59 45.59 -6.76
CA ASN A 1049 -27.30 46.27 -5.50
C ASN A 1049 -26.69 45.31 -4.45
N THR A 1050 -25.59 44.63 -4.80
CA THR A 1050 -24.94 43.64 -3.91
C THR A 1050 -23.82 44.21 -3.05
N LEU A 1051 -23.57 45.53 -3.10
CA LEU A 1051 -22.61 46.17 -2.19
C LEU A 1051 -23.13 46.22 -0.76
N LYS A 1052 -22.22 46.11 0.21
CA LYS A 1052 -22.55 46.35 1.62
C LYS A 1052 -23.12 47.77 1.83
N PRO A 1053 -24.18 47.94 2.65
CA PRO A 1053 -24.78 46.93 3.55
C PRO A 1053 -25.87 46.05 2.91
N SER A 1054 -26.34 46.36 1.71
CA SER A 1054 -27.47 45.67 1.08
C SER A 1054 -27.13 44.29 0.49
N GLY A 1055 -25.85 44.00 0.28
CA GLY A 1055 -25.37 42.67 -0.13
C GLY A 1055 -24.00 42.33 0.44
N LEU A 1056 -23.32 41.37 -0.20
CA LEU A 1056 -22.10 40.76 0.31
C LEU A 1056 -20.81 41.26 -0.38
N ASN A 1057 -20.91 41.99 -1.49
CA ASN A 1057 -19.74 42.60 -2.16
C ASN A 1057 -19.19 43.78 -1.35
N CYS A 1058 -17.86 43.93 -1.33
CA CYS A 1058 -17.18 45.10 -0.77
C CYS A 1058 -16.55 45.92 -1.92
N ILE A 1059 -16.42 47.24 -1.72
CA ILE A 1059 -15.56 48.07 -2.58
C ILE A 1059 -14.12 47.70 -2.21
N ASN A 1060 -13.35 47.23 -3.19
CA ASN A 1060 -11.90 47.03 -3.04
C ASN A 1060 -11.15 48.34 -3.26
#